data_AF-A0A2G2WYB0-F1
#
_entry.id   AF-A0A2G2WYB0-F1
#
_cell.length_a   1.000
_cell.length_b   1.000
_cell.length_c   1.000
_cell.angle_alpha   90.00
_cell.angle_beta   90.00
_cell.angle_gamma   90.00
#
_symmetry.space_group_name_H-M   'P 1'
#
loop_
_entity.id
_entity.type
_entity.pdbx_description
1 polymer ?
#
loop_
_entity_poly.entity_id
_entity_poly.type
_entity_poly.pdbx_seq_one_letter_code
_entity_poly.pdbx_strand_id
1 'polypeptide(L)'
;MFHRHKFLGSDTNFLLNLIDTPGHVDFSYEVSRSLAACQGALLVVDAAQGVQAQTVANFYLAFESNLAIIPVINKIDQPTADPDRVKAQLKSMFDLDPSDALLTSAKTGHGLEQVLPAVIDRIPPPPGKSTSPFRMLLLDSYYDEYKGVICHVAIVDGALHKGDKICSAATGQSYEVSDVGIMHPELVTTGILLAGQVGYIVSGMRSTKEARVGDTLHHTRTVIHPLPGFKPAKQMVFSGLYPADGSDFEALNHAIERLTCNDASVSVTKESSTALGLGFRCGFLGLLHMDVFHQRLEQARSLTHVISTVPTVPYIFEYSNGSKLQVQNPAALPSNPKYQLVACREPTVIATIIIPSDYVGPVITLCAERRGEQLEYSFIDSQRAFMKYRMPLREIVVDFYNELKSITSGYASFDYEDSEYQASDLVKLDILLNGQPVDAMATIVHKSKALRVGRELVEKLKKFIDRQMFEIIIQAAIGSKVIARETLSAMRKNVLAKCYGGDVTRKRKLLEKQKEGKKRMKRVGSVDIPQEAFHELLKVMFRKVYEDVHLKLTYRKPFNEDRIHILASKFCRDMWLVLTHMLPLWELLCMPSTQRSGAPLLLIYLKSQLIGIIIEPQDAETLAALARAQLNQQNDGQQACHPNPDDDDLRDDDLLDPANRRRTENIAVPMNRNCPFRARPDRQAVQFELNNDKYGMDGVGATGAIIPPPLSPGAKFNITSTMIELLHLKGLFGGLPGDDPYMHLVNFVTIYKSFDNPGVVQNAILLRLFPLSLSGEAILWLNELTPDSTTIWRQLKEAFLERFFPPSRSVHLRDEINNFRDSVVASSAASVGMTMEYSMPPCRDFVLGVDDLPPQPIDPENEGVSHA
;
A
#
# COMPACT_ATOMS: atom_id res chain seq x y z
N MET A 1 23.53 26.92 7.17
CA MET A 1 24.48 26.63 8.28
C MET A 1 25.50 27.75 8.37
N PHE A 2 25.70 28.35 9.55
CA PHE A 2 26.82 29.27 9.78
C PHE A 2 28.01 28.48 10.36
N HIS A 3 29.16 28.52 9.70
CA HIS A 3 30.37 27.82 10.15
C HIS A 3 31.56 28.78 10.20
N ARG A 4 32.30 28.76 11.30
CA ARG A 4 33.47 29.61 11.50
C ARG A 4 34.72 28.84 11.10
N HIS A 5 35.47 29.36 10.12
CA HIS A 5 36.64 28.69 9.57
C HIS A 5 37.77 29.68 9.29
N LYS A 6 39.02 29.25 9.54
CA LYS A 6 40.21 30.02 9.23
C LYS A 6 40.53 29.90 7.74
N PHE A 7 40.10 30.89 6.96
CA PHE A 7 40.35 30.94 5.53
C PHE A 7 41.35 32.06 5.23
N LEU A 8 42.41 31.75 4.47
CA LEU A 8 43.50 32.68 4.13
C LEU A 8 44.11 33.39 5.36
N GLY A 9 44.20 32.71 6.50
CA GLY A 9 44.79 33.24 7.74
C GLY A 9 43.87 34.15 8.58
N SER A 10 42.64 34.40 8.13
CA SER A 10 41.62 35.17 8.87
C SER A 10 40.46 34.27 9.31
N ASP A 11 39.86 34.58 10.46
CA ASP A 11 38.77 33.79 11.02
C ASP A 11 37.42 34.35 10.52
N THR A 12 36.84 33.66 9.54
CA THR A 12 35.68 34.12 8.76
C THR A 12 34.48 33.21 8.97
N ASN A 13 33.29 33.81 9.00
CA ASN A 13 32.03 33.08 9.05
C ASN A 13 31.54 32.78 7.63
N PHE A 14 31.27 31.51 7.36
CA PHE A 14 30.73 31.01 6.10
C PHE A 14 29.26 30.64 6.24
N LEU A 15 28.46 31.02 5.25
CA LEU A 15 27.09 30.54 5.08
C LEU A 15 27.12 29.35 4.12
N LEU A 16 26.86 28.16 4.65
CA LEU A 16 26.74 26.93 3.87
C LEU A 16 25.27 26.62 3.64
N ASN A 17 24.90 26.49 2.36
CA ASN A 17 23.57 26.08 1.93
C ASN A 17 23.61 24.59 1.59
N LEU A 18 22.84 23.80 2.32
CA LEU A 18 22.69 22.38 2.05
C LEU A 18 21.41 22.20 1.24
N ILE A 19 21.53 21.58 0.07
CA ILE A 19 20.38 21.18 -0.76
C ILE A 19 20.31 19.67 -0.70
N ASP A 20 19.17 19.15 -0.28
CA ASP A 20 18.90 17.72 -0.31
C ASP A 20 18.48 17.30 -1.73
N THR A 21 18.94 16.14 -2.17
CA THR A 21 18.65 15.62 -3.51
C THR A 21 18.11 14.20 -3.40
N PRO A 22 16.99 13.88 -4.07
CA PRO A 22 16.47 12.52 -4.07
C PRO A 22 17.47 11.57 -4.74
N GLY A 23 17.61 10.35 -4.20
CA GLY A 23 18.60 9.37 -4.71
C GLY A 23 18.09 8.44 -5.81
N HIS A 24 16.81 8.54 -6.18
CA HIS A 24 16.18 7.60 -7.11
C HIS A 24 15.98 8.21 -8.50
N VAL A 25 16.19 7.39 -9.53
CA VAL A 25 16.13 7.74 -10.96
C VAL A 25 14.85 8.45 -11.40
N ASP A 26 13.70 8.06 -10.83
CA ASP A 26 12.41 8.69 -11.10
C ASP A 26 12.40 10.19 -10.79
N PHE A 27 13.28 10.66 -9.90
CA PHE A 27 13.42 12.07 -9.52
C PHE A 27 14.69 12.71 -10.11
N SER A 28 15.30 12.10 -11.13
CA SER A 28 16.47 12.63 -11.84
C SER A 28 16.29 14.08 -12.31
N TYR A 29 15.06 14.45 -12.69
CA TYR A 29 14.70 15.83 -12.99
C TYR A 29 14.97 16.78 -11.81
N GLU A 30 14.49 16.44 -10.61
CA GLU A 30 14.68 17.21 -9.39
C GLU A 30 16.15 17.27 -9.00
N VAL A 31 16.88 16.15 -9.10
CA VAL A 31 18.33 16.10 -8.87
C VAL A 31 19.07 17.08 -9.77
N SER A 32 18.81 17.05 -11.08
CA SER A 32 19.45 17.97 -12.04
C SER A 32 19.18 19.44 -11.72
N ARG A 33 18.00 19.78 -11.18
CA ARG A 33 17.66 21.16 -10.79
C ARG A 33 18.35 21.58 -9.52
N SER A 34 18.37 20.73 -8.50
CA SER A 34 19.10 20.97 -7.26
C SER A 34 20.61 21.14 -7.51
N LEU A 35 21.19 20.29 -8.37
CA LEU A 35 22.59 20.39 -8.76
C LEU A 35 22.89 21.71 -9.49
N ALA A 36 21.96 22.22 -10.31
CA ALA A 36 22.14 23.48 -11.02
C ALA A 36 22.23 24.73 -10.12
N ALA A 37 21.73 24.66 -8.88
CA ALA A 37 21.89 25.74 -7.90
C ALA A 37 23.19 25.65 -7.10
N CYS A 38 23.83 24.48 -7.07
CA CYS A 38 25.04 24.22 -6.31
C CYS A 38 26.30 24.66 -7.07
N GLN A 39 27.40 24.80 -6.33
CA GLN A 39 28.76 24.99 -6.90
C GLN A 39 29.63 23.73 -6.72
N GLY A 40 29.19 22.81 -5.87
CA GLY A 40 29.85 21.53 -5.64
C GLY A 40 28.88 20.50 -5.10
N ALA A 41 29.28 19.24 -5.16
CA ALA A 41 28.51 18.10 -4.69
C ALA A 41 29.38 17.18 -3.83
N LEU A 42 28.81 16.66 -2.75
CA LEU A 42 29.42 15.62 -1.94
C LEU A 42 29.02 14.26 -2.52
N LEU A 43 29.96 13.57 -3.16
CA LEU A 43 29.73 12.22 -3.68
C LEU A 43 29.94 11.20 -2.57
N VAL A 44 28.84 10.85 -1.88
CA VAL A 44 28.89 9.91 -0.75
C VAL A 44 28.79 8.47 -1.25
N VAL A 45 29.81 7.66 -0.98
CA VAL A 45 29.89 6.24 -1.37
C VAL A 45 30.04 5.37 -0.11
N ASP A 46 29.31 4.27 -0.05
CA ASP A 46 29.38 3.32 1.05
C ASP A 46 30.69 2.51 0.99
N ALA A 47 31.46 2.48 2.08
CA ALA A 47 32.72 1.75 2.17
C ALA A 47 32.56 0.22 2.01
N ALA A 48 31.41 -0.35 2.37
CA ALA A 48 31.16 -1.79 2.26
C ALA A 48 30.58 -2.16 0.88
N GLN A 49 29.65 -1.35 0.37
CA GLN A 49 28.98 -1.65 -0.91
C GLN A 49 29.75 -1.13 -2.12
N GLY A 50 30.53 -0.05 -1.99
CA GLY A 50 31.24 0.60 -3.10
C GLY A 50 30.32 1.32 -4.08
N VAL A 51 30.82 1.55 -5.29
CA VAL A 51 30.09 2.29 -6.34
C VAL A 51 28.89 1.48 -6.85
N GLN A 52 27.73 2.13 -6.93
CA GLN A 52 26.47 1.57 -7.43
C GLN A 52 25.95 2.33 -8.66
N ALA A 53 24.94 1.80 -9.35
CA ALA A 53 24.39 2.42 -10.55
C ALA A 53 23.92 3.86 -10.31
N GLN A 54 23.25 4.12 -9.17
CA GLN A 54 22.83 5.47 -8.76
C GLN A 54 24.01 6.41 -8.50
N THR A 55 25.13 5.90 -7.97
CA THR A 55 26.36 6.67 -7.78
C THR A 55 26.91 7.14 -9.13
N VAL A 56 26.90 6.25 -10.13
CA VAL A 56 27.36 6.56 -11.48
C VAL A 56 26.46 7.60 -12.15
N ALA A 57 25.14 7.42 -12.10
CA ALA A 57 24.19 8.36 -12.69
C ALA A 57 24.32 9.77 -12.09
N ASN A 58 24.32 9.87 -10.76
CA ASN A 58 24.45 11.16 -10.06
C ASN A 58 25.82 11.81 -10.26
N PHE A 59 26.89 11.02 -10.38
CA PHE A 59 28.22 11.54 -10.72
C PHE A 59 28.20 12.23 -12.08
N TYR A 60 27.66 11.58 -13.13
CA TYR A 60 27.61 12.17 -14.46
C TYR A 60 26.74 13.42 -14.51
N LEU A 61 25.60 13.46 -13.80
CA LEU A 61 24.79 14.67 -13.68
C LEU A 61 25.55 15.84 -13.03
N ALA A 62 26.33 15.57 -11.98
CA ALA A 62 27.15 16.58 -11.31
C ALA A 62 28.32 17.04 -12.20
N PHE A 63 28.93 16.10 -12.92
CA PHE A 63 30.04 16.36 -13.84
C PHE A 63 29.61 17.21 -15.04
N GLU A 64 28.48 16.87 -15.68
CA GLU A 64 27.89 17.67 -16.78
C GLU A 64 27.51 19.09 -16.33
N SER A 65 27.18 19.25 -15.05
CA SER A 65 26.88 20.55 -14.43
C SER A 65 28.13 21.33 -14.02
N ASN A 66 29.34 20.82 -14.31
CA ASN A 66 30.63 21.41 -13.93
C ASN A 66 30.77 21.73 -12.43
N LEU A 67 30.23 20.86 -11.57
CA LEU A 67 30.31 21.01 -10.12
C LEU A 67 31.65 20.51 -9.58
N ALA A 68 32.16 21.13 -8.53
CA ALA A 68 33.27 20.59 -7.75
C ALA A 68 32.81 19.35 -6.98
N ILE A 69 33.33 18.16 -7.32
CA ILE A 69 32.93 16.89 -6.70
C ILE A 69 33.92 16.54 -5.60
N ILE A 70 33.42 16.38 -4.36
CA ILE A 70 34.21 15.90 -3.24
C ILE A 70 33.81 14.45 -2.93
N PRO A 71 34.68 13.45 -3.18
CA PRO A 71 34.40 12.08 -2.82
C PRO A 71 34.45 11.88 -1.30
N VAL A 72 33.39 11.30 -0.75
CA VAL A 72 33.27 10.97 0.68
C VAL A 72 32.94 9.49 0.82
N ILE A 73 33.86 8.71 1.38
CA ILE A 73 33.65 7.30 1.68
C ILE A 73 33.07 7.22 3.10
N ASN A 74 31.83 6.77 3.20
CA ASN A 74 31.06 6.71 4.45
C ASN A 74 30.95 5.26 4.97
N LYS A 75 30.56 5.11 6.25
CA LYS A 75 30.36 3.82 6.94
C LYS A 75 31.64 3.00 7.14
N ILE A 76 32.77 3.67 7.36
CA ILE A 76 34.05 3.01 7.68
C ILE A 76 34.03 2.23 9.01
N ASP A 77 32.99 2.41 9.83
CA ASP A 77 32.76 1.67 11.07
C ASP A 77 32.25 0.24 10.85
N GLN A 78 31.80 -0.10 9.64
CA GLN A 78 31.30 -1.45 9.35
C GLN A 78 32.44 -2.47 9.27
N PRO A 79 32.23 -3.69 9.78
CA PRO A 79 33.26 -4.75 9.70
C PRO A 79 33.57 -5.18 8.27
N THR A 80 32.62 -4.98 7.34
CA THR A 80 32.74 -5.26 5.91
C THR A 80 33.24 -4.05 5.10
N ALA A 81 33.59 -2.94 5.75
CA ALA A 81 34.08 -1.75 5.07
C ALA A 81 35.46 -2.02 4.45
N ASP A 82 35.62 -1.68 3.17
CA ASP A 82 36.89 -1.76 2.45
C ASP A 82 37.16 -0.45 1.70
N PRO A 83 37.68 0.58 2.41
CA PRO A 83 37.90 1.89 1.82
C PRO A 83 38.93 1.89 0.68
N ASP A 84 39.93 1.01 0.73
CA ASP A 84 40.99 0.97 -0.29
C ASP A 84 40.47 0.43 -1.61
N ARG A 85 39.61 -0.59 -1.56
CA ARG A 85 38.88 -1.06 -2.75
C ARG A 85 38.00 0.05 -3.32
N VAL A 86 37.22 0.75 -2.50
CA VAL A 86 36.34 1.83 -2.97
C VAL A 86 37.13 2.98 -3.60
N LYS A 87 38.28 3.36 -3.02
CA LYS A 87 39.20 4.33 -3.63
C LYS A 87 39.68 3.89 -5.02
N ALA A 88 40.04 2.62 -5.18
CA ALA A 88 40.43 2.09 -6.49
C ALA A 88 39.29 2.18 -7.51
N GLN A 89 38.04 1.95 -7.09
CA GLN A 89 36.86 2.10 -7.95
C GLN A 89 36.60 3.55 -8.36
N LEU A 90 36.71 4.49 -7.42
CA LEU A 90 36.56 5.92 -7.73
C LEU A 90 37.57 6.37 -8.78
N LYS A 91 38.81 5.87 -8.69
CA LYS A 91 39.83 6.14 -9.69
C LYS A 91 39.53 5.47 -11.04
N SER A 92 39.14 4.19 -11.05
CA SER A 92 38.93 3.47 -12.30
C SER A 92 37.70 3.93 -13.08
N MET A 93 36.62 4.34 -12.39
CA MET A 93 35.36 4.71 -13.03
C MET A 93 35.22 6.20 -13.28
N PHE A 94 35.74 7.04 -12.38
CA PHE A 94 35.49 8.49 -12.38
C PHE A 94 36.76 9.33 -12.52
N ASP A 95 37.93 8.70 -12.60
CA ASP A 95 39.25 9.36 -12.63
C ASP A 95 39.47 10.35 -11.47
N LEU A 96 38.83 10.09 -10.33
CA LEU A 96 39.00 10.87 -9.10
C LEU A 96 40.24 10.40 -8.34
N ASP A 97 41.06 11.34 -7.84
CA ASP A 97 42.26 11.00 -7.07
C ASP A 97 41.88 10.33 -5.73
N PRO A 98 42.35 9.10 -5.46
CA PRO A 98 42.17 8.43 -4.17
C PRO A 98 42.62 9.24 -2.95
N SER A 99 43.57 10.16 -3.09
CA SER A 99 44.01 11.01 -1.98
C SER A 99 42.97 12.03 -1.54
N ASP A 100 42.09 12.43 -2.46
CA ASP A 100 41.08 13.45 -2.20
C ASP A 100 39.85 12.91 -1.48
N ALA A 101 39.70 11.57 -1.43
CA ALA A 101 38.59 10.90 -0.79
C ALA A 101 38.63 11.00 0.74
N LEU A 102 37.60 11.62 1.31
CA LEU A 102 37.44 11.75 2.76
C LEU A 102 36.86 10.47 3.36
N LEU A 103 37.53 9.91 4.37
CA LEU A 103 37.06 8.72 5.08
C LEU A 103 36.24 9.13 6.30
N THR A 104 34.97 8.73 6.33
CA THR A 104 34.02 9.19 7.33
C THR A 104 33.12 8.06 7.86
N SER A 105 32.64 8.23 9.09
CA SER A 105 31.49 7.48 9.61
C SER A 105 30.47 8.47 10.15
N ALA A 106 29.35 8.60 9.43
CA ALA A 106 28.22 9.39 9.89
C ALA A 106 27.58 8.84 11.18
N LYS A 107 27.81 7.56 11.51
CA LYS A 107 27.27 6.90 12.70
C LYS A 107 28.09 7.21 13.96
N THR A 108 29.43 7.13 13.87
CA THR A 108 30.31 7.40 15.01
C THR A 108 30.77 8.85 15.09
N GLY A 109 30.61 9.61 14.00
CA GLY A 109 31.11 10.96 13.85
C GLY A 109 32.58 11.04 13.39
N HIS A 110 33.27 9.91 13.24
CA HIS A 110 34.68 9.89 12.85
C HIS A 110 34.87 10.50 11.45
N GLY A 111 35.83 11.42 11.30
CA GLY A 111 36.18 12.06 10.03
C GLY A 111 35.22 13.16 9.56
N LEU A 112 34.07 13.38 10.22
CA LEU A 112 33.13 14.44 9.84
C LEU A 112 33.71 15.84 10.02
N GLU A 113 34.63 16.01 10.96
CA GLU A 113 35.36 17.26 11.22
C GLU A 113 36.15 17.79 10.02
N GLN A 114 36.49 16.91 9.06
CA GLN A 114 37.24 17.26 7.85
C GLN A 114 36.32 17.64 6.68
N VAL A 115 35.03 17.28 6.74
CA VAL A 115 34.09 17.48 5.62
C VAL A 115 33.77 18.96 5.41
N LEU A 116 33.43 19.69 6.48
CA LEU A 116 33.10 21.12 6.37
C LEU A 116 34.29 21.98 5.92
N PRO A 117 35.51 21.79 6.47
CA PRO A 117 36.72 22.42 5.92
C PRO A 117 36.93 22.10 4.43
N ALA A 118 36.82 20.83 4.03
CA ALA A 118 37.00 20.44 2.63
C ALA A 118 35.97 21.09 1.70
N VAL A 119 34.72 21.25 2.14
CA VAL A 119 33.68 22.01 1.42
C VAL A 119 34.11 23.45 1.23
N ILE A 120 34.61 24.12 2.26
CA ILE A 120 35.03 25.53 2.20
C ILE A 120 36.26 25.72 1.31
N ASP A 121 37.23 24.81 1.41
CA ASP A 121 38.51 24.94 0.70
C ASP A 121 38.44 24.52 -0.77
N ARG A 122 37.58 23.54 -1.12
CA ARG A 122 37.54 22.92 -2.45
C ARG A 122 36.37 23.38 -3.32
N ILE A 123 35.25 23.82 -2.74
CA ILE A 123 34.08 24.27 -3.52
C ILE A 123 34.20 25.77 -3.79
N PRO A 124 34.08 26.22 -5.06
CA PRO A 124 34.16 27.64 -5.38
C PRO A 124 32.93 28.39 -4.84
N PRO A 125 33.09 29.67 -4.44
CA PRO A 125 31.95 30.50 -4.05
C PRO A 125 31.02 30.79 -5.24
N PRO A 126 29.74 31.12 -5.00
CA PRO A 126 28.79 31.43 -6.06
C PRO A 126 29.27 32.67 -6.86
N PRO A 127 29.17 32.65 -8.21
CA PRO A 127 29.70 33.71 -9.07
C PRO A 127 28.85 34.98 -9.12
N GLY A 128 27.64 34.93 -8.55
CA GLY A 128 26.62 35.98 -8.61
C GLY A 128 27.05 37.31 -8.01
N LYS A 129 26.62 38.42 -8.62
CA LYS A 129 26.85 39.77 -8.08
C LYS A 129 25.54 40.39 -7.62
N SER A 130 25.56 41.02 -6.44
CA SER A 130 24.38 41.71 -5.89
C SER A 130 23.97 42.96 -6.69
N THR A 131 24.86 43.49 -7.53
CA THR A 131 24.58 44.66 -8.38
C THR A 131 24.02 44.31 -9.75
N SER A 132 24.03 43.04 -10.14
CA SER A 132 23.47 42.56 -11.41
C SER A 132 21.93 42.61 -11.38
N PRO A 133 21.26 42.63 -12.57
CA PRO A 133 19.82 42.45 -12.64
C PRO A 133 19.37 41.19 -11.90
N PHE A 134 18.29 41.30 -11.13
CA PHE A 134 17.83 40.21 -10.27
C PHE A 134 17.39 39.00 -11.08
N ARG A 135 17.95 37.84 -10.74
CA ARG A 135 17.56 36.53 -11.28
C ARG A 135 17.61 35.50 -10.17
N MET A 136 16.52 34.76 -10.01
CA MET A 136 16.48 33.61 -9.11
C MET A 136 15.99 32.37 -9.82
N LEU A 137 16.51 31.23 -9.38
CA LEU A 137 16.09 29.90 -9.80
C LEU A 137 15.10 29.34 -8.77
N LEU A 138 13.94 28.90 -9.25
CA LEU A 138 12.99 28.15 -8.43
C LEU A 138 13.46 26.69 -8.32
N LEU A 139 13.84 26.28 -7.11
CA LEU A 139 14.42 24.95 -6.84
C LEU A 139 13.36 23.90 -6.55
N ASP A 140 12.42 24.24 -5.67
CA ASP A 140 11.40 23.35 -5.17
C ASP A 140 10.21 24.17 -4.65
N SER A 141 9.06 23.55 -4.46
CA SER A 141 7.89 24.19 -3.90
C SER A 141 7.02 23.20 -3.15
N TYR A 142 6.46 23.63 -2.03
CA TYR A 142 5.45 22.85 -1.31
C TYR A 142 4.27 23.73 -0.93
N TYR A 143 3.12 23.11 -0.72
CA TYR A 143 1.90 23.81 -0.37
C TYR A 143 1.72 23.85 1.15
N ASP A 144 1.48 25.05 1.68
CA ASP A 144 1.08 25.30 3.06
C ASP A 144 -0.38 25.79 3.09
N GLU A 145 -1.18 25.28 4.03
CA GLU A 145 -2.61 25.59 4.12
C GLU A 145 -2.90 27.07 4.43
N TYR A 146 -1.97 27.77 5.10
CA TYR A 146 -2.15 29.16 5.52
C TYR A 146 -1.38 30.15 4.65
N LYS A 147 -0.15 29.81 4.28
CA LYS A 147 0.76 30.67 3.51
C LYS A 147 0.63 30.49 2.00
N GLY A 148 -0.07 29.45 1.54
CA GLY A 148 -0.13 29.08 0.13
C GLY A 148 1.14 28.38 -0.32
N VAL A 149 1.55 28.59 -1.57
CA VAL A 149 2.74 27.94 -2.10
C VAL A 149 4.01 28.61 -1.56
N ILE A 150 4.82 27.83 -0.84
CA ILE A 150 6.15 28.24 -0.38
C ILE A 150 7.15 27.70 -1.38
N CYS A 151 7.95 28.61 -1.94
CA CYS A 151 8.92 28.30 -2.97
C CYS A 151 10.33 28.34 -2.38
N HIS A 152 11.10 27.26 -2.54
CA HIS A 152 12.54 27.25 -2.29
C HIS A 152 13.27 27.82 -3.50
N VAL A 153 14.14 28.79 -3.27
CA VAL A 153 14.80 29.54 -4.35
C VAL A 153 16.29 29.70 -4.11
N ALA A 154 17.05 29.75 -5.19
CA ALA A 154 18.45 30.16 -5.19
C ALA A 154 18.60 31.48 -5.94
N ILE A 155 19.14 32.50 -5.27
CA ILE A 155 19.40 33.79 -5.92
C ILE A 155 20.71 33.69 -6.70
N VAL A 156 20.64 33.77 -8.02
CA VAL A 156 21.83 33.73 -8.87
C VAL A 156 22.44 35.13 -9.00
N ASP A 157 21.61 36.15 -9.21
CA ASP A 157 22.06 37.52 -9.38
C ASP A 157 21.14 38.51 -8.67
N GLY A 158 21.70 39.66 -8.29
CA GLY A 158 20.96 40.76 -7.68
C GLY A 158 20.59 40.51 -6.22
N ALA A 159 19.50 41.15 -5.80
CA ALA A 159 18.92 41.01 -4.46
C ALA A 159 17.39 41.05 -4.54
N LEU A 160 16.75 40.33 -3.62
CA LEU A 160 15.30 40.28 -3.45
C LEU A 160 14.92 40.85 -2.09
N HIS A 161 13.97 41.79 -2.07
CA HIS A 161 13.40 42.34 -0.85
C HIS A 161 11.93 41.94 -0.71
N LYS A 162 11.45 41.94 0.53
CA LYS A 162 10.02 41.85 0.81
C LYS A 162 9.27 43.02 0.16
N GLY A 163 8.16 42.73 -0.53
CA GLY A 163 7.35 43.69 -1.28
C GLY A 163 7.76 43.88 -2.74
N ASP A 164 8.84 43.24 -3.20
CA ASP A 164 9.25 43.30 -4.60
C ASP A 164 8.24 42.60 -5.52
N LYS A 165 8.11 43.13 -6.74
CA LYS A 165 7.26 42.56 -7.80
C LYS A 165 8.09 41.72 -8.77
N ILE A 166 7.94 40.42 -8.66
CA ILE A 166 8.63 39.43 -9.47
C ILE A 166 7.75 38.92 -10.61
N CYS A 167 8.36 38.49 -11.70
CA CYS A 167 7.71 37.91 -12.86
C CYS A 167 8.35 36.56 -13.21
N SER A 168 7.52 35.61 -13.61
CA SER A 168 7.94 34.29 -14.11
C SER A 168 8.34 34.37 -15.57
N ALA A 169 9.54 33.91 -15.91
CA ALA A 169 10.00 33.87 -17.29
C ALA A 169 9.23 32.84 -18.13
N ALA A 170 8.81 31.71 -17.53
CA ALA A 170 8.07 30.67 -18.23
C ALA A 170 6.58 31.00 -18.45
N THR A 171 5.92 31.64 -17.48
CA THR A 171 4.46 31.90 -17.54
C THR A 171 4.12 33.35 -17.84
N GLY A 172 5.04 34.29 -17.64
CA GLY A 172 4.81 35.73 -17.75
C GLY A 172 3.94 36.31 -16.62
N GLN A 173 3.56 35.50 -15.63
CA GLN A 173 2.73 35.97 -14.52
C GLN A 173 3.58 36.74 -13.49
N SER A 174 3.00 37.81 -12.96
CA SER A 174 3.63 38.68 -11.97
C SER A 174 3.05 38.48 -10.59
N TYR A 175 3.92 38.45 -9.58
CA TYR A 175 3.58 38.22 -8.18
C TYR A 175 4.26 39.25 -7.28
N GLU A 176 3.66 39.53 -6.13
CA GLU A 176 4.25 40.35 -5.08
C GLU A 176 4.78 39.45 -3.96
N VAL A 177 6.02 39.69 -3.53
CA VAL A 177 6.68 38.89 -2.48
C VAL A 177 6.17 39.33 -1.11
N SER A 178 5.43 38.46 -0.43
CA SER A 178 4.85 38.73 0.89
C SER A 178 5.83 38.44 2.01
N ASP A 179 6.63 37.39 1.89
CA ASP A 179 7.67 37.03 2.84
C ASP A 179 8.90 36.43 2.16
N VAL A 180 10.06 36.65 2.76
CA VAL A 180 11.34 36.14 2.27
C VAL A 180 12.28 35.84 3.43
N GLY A 181 12.99 34.71 3.35
CA GLY A 181 13.83 34.26 4.44
C GLY A 181 14.74 33.09 4.08
N ILE A 182 15.43 32.58 5.09
CA ILE A 182 16.27 31.38 5.03
C ILE A 182 15.69 30.28 5.92
N MET A 183 16.06 29.03 5.63
CA MET A 183 15.73 27.89 6.50
C MET A 183 16.88 27.59 7.47
N HIS A 184 16.63 27.48 8.78
CA HIS A 184 17.72 27.12 9.72
C HIS A 184 17.33 26.52 11.11
N PRO A 185 16.71 25.33 11.23
CA PRO A 185 16.11 24.51 10.18
C PRO A 185 14.68 24.95 9.83
N GLU A 186 14.03 25.72 10.71
CA GLU A 186 12.72 26.31 10.49
C GLU A 186 12.81 27.57 9.62
N LEU A 187 11.66 28.04 9.12
CA LEU A 187 11.56 29.25 8.30
C LEU A 187 11.87 30.50 9.15
N VAL A 188 12.98 31.17 8.85
CA VAL A 188 13.39 32.42 9.50
C VAL A 188 13.33 33.57 8.50
N THR A 189 12.41 34.50 8.73
CA THR A 189 12.28 35.72 7.91
C THR A 189 13.52 36.60 8.04
N THR A 190 14.17 36.92 6.92
CA THR A 190 15.32 37.84 6.86
C THR A 190 14.96 39.19 6.26
N GLY A 191 13.88 39.25 5.47
CA GLY A 191 13.42 40.45 4.75
C GLY A 191 14.21 40.76 3.47
N ILE A 192 15.38 40.15 3.28
CA ILE A 192 16.22 40.26 2.09
C ILE A 192 16.94 38.93 1.79
N LEU A 193 17.08 38.60 0.51
CA LEU A 193 17.99 37.56 0.02
C LEU A 193 18.96 38.16 -1.02
N LEU A 194 20.24 37.82 -0.88
CA LEU A 194 21.31 38.31 -1.74
C LEU A 194 21.79 37.23 -2.71
N ALA A 195 22.45 37.64 -3.79
CA ALA A 195 23.12 36.73 -4.74
C ALA A 195 23.98 35.67 -4.02
N GLY A 196 23.82 34.42 -4.43
CA GLY A 196 24.46 33.23 -3.85
C GLY A 196 23.73 32.61 -2.66
N GLN A 197 22.68 33.25 -2.13
CA GLN A 197 21.91 32.68 -1.03
C GLN A 197 20.79 31.78 -1.53
N VAL A 198 20.55 30.70 -0.78
CA VAL A 198 19.40 29.81 -0.94
C VAL A 198 18.44 30.08 0.21
N GLY A 199 17.16 30.20 -0.10
CA GLY A 199 16.14 30.56 0.87
C GLY A 199 14.74 30.18 0.41
N TYR A 200 13.74 30.75 1.06
CA TYR A 200 12.35 30.59 0.68
C TYR A 200 11.73 31.94 0.33
N ILE A 201 10.74 31.90 -0.55
CA ILE A 201 9.84 33.02 -0.82
C ILE A 201 8.39 32.55 -0.63
N VAL A 202 7.59 33.45 -0.08
CA VAL A 202 6.15 33.36 -0.13
C VAL A 202 5.67 34.44 -1.09
N SER A 203 5.02 33.98 -2.15
CA SER A 203 4.34 34.85 -3.11
C SER A 203 2.89 34.38 -3.18
N GLY A 204 1.95 35.25 -3.53
CA GLY A 204 0.51 34.93 -3.53
C GLY A 204 0.06 33.83 -4.52
N MET A 205 0.97 32.95 -4.97
CA MET A 205 0.72 31.77 -5.77
C MET A 205 -0.24 30.82 -5.05
N ARG A 206 -1.28 30.40 -5.75
CA ARG A 206 -2.35 29.56 -5.18
C ARG A 206 -2.13 28.07 -5.41
N SER A 207 -1.44 27.72 -6.48
CA SER A 207 -1.20 26.34 -6.90
C SER A 207 0.26 26.13 -7.27
N THR A 208 0.81 24.98 -6.94
CA THR A 208 2.17 24.57 -7.38
C THR A 208 2.30 24.45 -8.89
N LYS A 209 1.19 24.39 -9.64
CA LYS A 209 1.22 24.49 -11.12
C LYS A 209 1.69 25.86 -11.62
N GLU A 210 1.52 26.92 -10.82
CA GLU A 210 2.03 28.26 -11.08
C GLU A 210 3.54 28.33 -10.76
N ALA A 211 3.95 27.67 -9.67
CA ALA A 211 5.34 27.54 -9.24
C ALA A 211 6.07 26.42 -9.99
N ARG A 212 6.37 26.64 -11.27
CA ARG A 212 7.06 25.63 -12.10
C ARG A 212 8.53 25.49 -11.67
N VAL A 213 8.86 24.39 -11.00
CA VAL A 213 10.23 24.05 -10.61
C VAL A 213 11.20 24.13 -11.79
N GLY A 214 12.30 24.85 -11.60
CA GLY A 214 13.32 25.17 -12.60
C GLY A 214 13.09 26.49 -13.35
N ASP A 215 11.98 27.19 -13.13
CA ASP A 215 11.70 28.50 -13.74
C ASP A 215 12.65 29.58 -13.19
N THR A 216 12.84 30.62 -13.99
CA THR A 216 13.59 31.81 -13.61
C THR A 216 12.62 32.93 -13.24
N LEU A 217 12.70 33.41 -12.01
CA LEU A 217 11.93 34.56 -11.55
C LEU A 217 12.82 35.80 -11.54
N HIS A 218 12.30 36.92 -12.01
CA HIS A 218 13.05 38.18 -12.16
C HIS A 218 12.20 39.40 -11.80
N HIS A 219 12.81 40.58 -11.65
CA HIS A 219 12.03 41.80 -11.40
C HIS A 219 11.18 42.14 -12.63
N THR A 220 9.92 42.53 -12.40
CA THR A 220 8.96 42.82 -13.48
C THR A 220 9.46 43.91 -14.44
N ARG A 221 10.27 44.85 -13.93
CA ARG A 221 10.80 45.99 -14.70
C ARG A 221 12.01 45.64 -15.57
N THR A 222 12.62 44.48 -15.37
CA THR A 222 13.86 44.09 -16.06
C THR A 222 13.59 42.90 -16.97
N VAL A 223 13.90 43.05 -18.26
CA VAL A 223 13.89 41.92 -19.20
C VAL A 223 15.24 41.24 -19.14
N ILE A 224 15.25 39.93 -18.92
CA ILE A 224 16.46 39.12 -18.80
C ILE A 224 16.35 37.86 -19.65
N HIS A 225 17.50 37.29 -20.00
CA HIS A 225 17.53 35.93 -20.51
C HIS A 225 17.32 34.95 -19.35
N PRO A 226 16.38 33.99 -19.47
CA PRO A 226 16.13 32.99 -18.45
C PRO A 226 17.36 32.12 -18.23
N LEU A 227 17.49 31.58 -17.02
CA LEU A 227 18.56 30.64 -16.70
C LEU A 227 18.40 29.35 -17.51
N PRO A 228 19.52 28.75 -17.97
CA PRO A 228 19.46 27.51 -18.72
C PRO A 228 18.96 26.34 -17.85
N GLY A 229 18.32 25.38 -18.49
CA GLY A 229 17.97 24.09 -17.88
C GLY A 229 16.51 23.92 -17.43
N PHE A 230 15.63 24.89 -17.68
CA PHE A 230 14.19 24.66 -17.52
C PHE A 230 13.70 23.66 -18.59
N LYS A 231 13.25 22.48 -18.14
CA LYS A 231 12.51 21.51 -18.96
C LYS A 231 11.29 21.08 -18.16
N PRO A 232 10.08 21.02 -18.74
CA PRO A 232 8.93 20.53 -18.00
C PRO A 232 9.12 19.05 -17.63
N ALA A 233 8.68 18.67 -16.44
CA ALA A 233 8.61 17.29 -16.00
C ALA A 233 7.77 16.47 -16.99
N LYS A 234 8.36 15.43 -17.59
CA LYS A 234 7.73 14.56 -18.58
C LYS A 234 7.28 13.27 -17.90
N GLN A 235 5.98 12.98 -17.94
CA GLN A 235 5.43 11.75 -17.37
C GLN A 235 5.71 10.57 -18.30
N MET A 236 6.42 9.56 -17.81
CA MET A 236 6.84 8.39 -18.57
C MET A 236 5.96 7.17 -18.30
N VAL A 237 5.28 7.14 -17.14
CA VAL A 237 4.45 6.03 -16.69
C VAL A 237 3.05 6.52 -16.39
N PHE A 238 2.03 5.82 -16.87
CA PHE A 238 0.63 6.18 -16.67
C PHE A 238 -0.18 5.02 -16.09
N SER A 239 -0.96 5.29 -15.06
CA SER A 239 -1.92 4.34 -14.49
C SER A 239 -3.28 5.00 -14.32
N GLY A 240 -4.35 4.24 -14.58
CA GLY A 240 -5.70 4.60 -14.18
C GLY A 240 -5.96 4.21 -12.73
N LEU A 241 -6.43 5.16 -11.93
CA LEU A 241 -6.85 5.04 -10.54
C LEU A 241 -8.36 5.14 -10.45
N TYR A 242 -9.00 4.13 -9.87
CA TYR A 242 -10.44 4.02 -9.75
C TYR A 242 -10.80 3.79 -8.28
N PRO A 243 -11.89 4.37 -7.75
CA PRO A 243 -12.36 4.01 -6.43
C PRO A 243 -12.90 2.57 -6.48
N ALA A 244 -12.75 1.81 -5.39
CA ALA A 244 -13.42 0.51 -5.28
C ALA A 244 -14.94 0.67 -5.32
N ASP A 245 -15.47 1.67 -4.61
CA ASP A 245 -16.89 1.98 -4.60
C ASP A 245 -17.19 3.29 -5.35
N GLY A 246 -18.22 3.30 -6.19
CA GLY A 246 -18.57 4.48 -6.99
C GLY A 246 -18.96 5.71 -6.17
N SER A 247 -19.34 5.55 -4.89
CA SER A 247 -19.60 6.64 -3.94
C SER A 247 -18.35 7.44 -3.59
N ASP A 248 -17.18 6.80 -3.64
CA ASP A 248 -15.93 7.36 -3.13
C ASP A 248 -15.20 8.20 -4.19
N PHE A 249 -15.79 8.37 -5.37
CA PHE A 249 -15.22 9.17 -6.45
C PHE A 249 -14.91 10.60 -6.03
N GLU A 250 -15.80 11.25 -5.27
CA GLU A 250 -15.60 12.63 -4.84
C GLU A 250 -14.48 12.74 -3.78
N ALA A 251 -14.43 11.77 -2.86
CA ALA A 251 -13.34 11.67 -1.89
C ALA A 251 -11.99 11.44 -2.59
N LEU A 252 -11.97 10.62 -3.65
CA LEU A 252 -10.79 10.37 -4.46
C LEU A 252 -10.35 11.61 -5.21
N ASN A 253 -11.29 12.36 -5.80
CA ASN A 253 -11.01 13.63 -6.47
C ASN A 253 -10.32 14.61 -5.52
N HIS A 254 -10.88 14.81 -4.33
CA HIS A 254 -10.31 15.71 -3.32
C HIS A 254 -8.93 15.25 -2.81
N ALA A 255 -8.74 13.94 -2.60
CA ALA A 255 -7.45 13.40 -2.19
C ALA A 255 -6.36 13.61 -3.26
N ILE A 256 -6.70 13.34 -4.53
CA ILE A 256 -5.78 13.57 -5.66
C ILE A 256 -5.47 15.06 -5.80
N GLU A 257 -6.47 15.95 -5.76
CA GLU A 257 -6.26 17.39 -5.82
C GLU A 257 -5.30 17.86 -4.72
N ARG A 258 -5.53 17.46 -3.47
CA ARG A 258 -4.66 17.80 -2.34
C ARG A 258 -3.22 17.28 -2.52
N LEU A 259 -3.04 16.06 -3.02
CA LEU A 259 -1.70 15.51 -3.25
C LEU A 259 -0.99 16.21 -4.42
N THR A 260 -1.70 16.48 -5.52
CA THR A 260 -1.14 17.21 -6.66
C THR A 260 -0.80 18.67 -6.34
N CYS A 261 -1.39 19.25 -5.28
CA CYS A 261 -0.93 20.54 -4.76
C CYS A 261 0.49 20.47 -4.22
N ASN A 262 0.97 19.33 -3.72
CA ASN A 262 2.37 19.18 -3.29
C ASN A 262 3.26 18.60 -4.38
N ASP A 263 2.69 17.86 -5.33
CA ASP A 263 3.43 17.19 -6.40
C ASP A 263 3.05 17.73 -7.78
N ALA A 264 3.82 18.70 -8.26
CA ALA A 264 3.61 19.33 -9.56
C ALA A 264 3.98 18.41 -10.75
N SER A 265 4.64 17.28 -10.50
CA SER A 265 5.10 16.37 -11.54
C SER A 265 4.01 15.38 -12.00
N VAL A 266 2.99 15.18 -11.17
CA VAL A 266 1.85 14.30 -11.48
C VAL A 266 0.85 14.99 -12.41
N SER A 267 0.54 14.33 -13.53
CA SER A 267 -0.55 14.74 -14.42
C SER A 267 -1.82 13.97 -14.08
N VAL A 268 -2.98 14.63 -14.09
CA VAL A 268 -4.27 14.00 -13.76
C VAL A 268 -5.30 14.37 -14.82
N THR A 269 -5.99 13.36 -15.34
CA THR A 269 -7.10 13.52 -16.29
C THR A 269 -8.27 12.62 -15.86
N LYS A 270 -9.52 13.11 -15.95
CA LYS A 270 -10.69 12.29 -15.59
C LYS A 270 -10.95 11.26 -16.69
N GLU A 271 -11.21 10.01 -16.31
CA GLU A 271 -11.42 8.89 -17.23
C GLU A 271 -12.66 8.09 -16.82
N SER A 272 -13.37 7.53 -17.81
CA SER A 272 -14.52 6.65 -17.58
C SER A 272 -14.24 5.26 -18.18
N SER A 273 -14.37 4.23 -17.36
CA SER A 273 -14.22 2.83 -17.75
C SER A 273 -15.58 2.12 -17.75
N THR A 274 -15.82 1.26 -18.74
CA THR A 274 -17.02 0.42 -18.81
C THR A 274 -17.11 -0.58 -17.66
N ALA A 275 -15.98 -1.03 -17.12
CA ALA A 275 -15.93 -2.04 -16.06
C ALA A 275 -15.73 -1.45 -14.66
N LEU A 276 -14.98 -0.34 -14.54
CA LEU A 276 -14.60 0.25 -13.24
C LEU A 276 -15.33 1.57 -12.93
N GLY A 277 -16.15 2.07 -13.86
CA GLY A 277 -16.86 3.33 -13.69
C GLY A 277 -15.95 4.56 -13.85
N LEU A 278 -16.26 5.63 -13.11
CA LEU A 278 -15.51 6.88 -13.16
C LEU A 278 -14.21 6.78 -12.35
N GLY A 279 -13.13 7.30 -12.90
CA GLY A 279 -11.82 7.33 -12.27
C GLY A 279 -10.91 8.42 -12.84
N PHE A 280 -9.62 8.27 -12.58
CA PHE A 280 -8.59 9.22 -12.96
C PHE A 280 -7.46 8.51 -13.66
N ARG A 281 -7.02 9.08 -14.77
CA ARG A 281 -5.80 8.69 -15.44
C ARG A 281 -4.67 9.59 -14.97
N CYS A 282 -3.74 9.01 -14.22
CA CYS A 282 -2.61 9.69 -13.62
C CYS A 282 -1.31 9.33 -14.35
N GLY A 283 -0.49 10.35 -14.63
CA GLY A 283 0.86 10.21 -15.19
C GLY A 283 1.93 10.57 -14.17
N PHE A 284 2.95 9.74 -14.09
CA PHE A 284 4.06 9.75 -13.13
C PHE A 284 5.41 9.79 -13.85
N LEU A 285 6.45 10.20 -13.12
CA LEU A 285 7.83 10.21 -13.62
C LEU A 285 8.37 8.79 -13.82
N GLY A 286 8.02 7.87 -12.93
CA GLY A 286 8.40 6.47 -12.99
C GLY A 286 7.58 5.60 -12.04
N LEU A 287 8.03 4.36 -11.83
CA LEU A 287 7.28 3.35 -11.06
C LEU A 287 7.30 3.64 -9.56
N LEU A 288 8.45 4.02 -8.98
CA LEU A 288 8.54 4.34 -7.55
C LEU A 288 7.68 5.57 -7.23
N HIS A 289 7.71 6.58 -8.10
CA HIS A 289 6.87 7.76 -7.92
C HIS A 289 5.38 7.37 -7.92
N MET A 290 4.93 6.51 -8.84
CA MET A 290 3.56 5.97 -8.82
C MET A 290 3.25 5.25 -7.50
N ASP A 291 4.15 4.38 -7.02
CA ASP A 291 3.93 3.60 -5.80
C ASP A 291 3.84 4.49 -4.55
N VAL A 292 4.72 5.49 -4.43
CA VAL A 292 4.67 6.48 -3.33
C VAL A 292 3.39 7.29 -3.38
N PHE A 293 2.97 7.71 -4.57
CA PHE A 293 1.72 8.47 -4.74
C PHE A 293 0.49 7.61 -4.36
N HIS A 294 0.47 6.35 -4.81
CA HIS A 294 -0.59 5.40 -4.45
C HIS A 294 -0.64 5.15 -2.94
N GLN A 295 0.52 4.93 -2.30
CA GLN A 295 0.60 4.74 -0.86
C GLN A 295 0.11 5.98 -0.08
N ARG A 296 0.41 7.19 -0.56
CA ARG A 296 -0.09 8.44 0.04
C ARG A 296 -1.60 8.58 -0.11
N LEU A 297 -2.17 8.13 -1.23
CA LEU A 297 -3.63 8.09 -1.42
C LEU A 297 -4.30 7.13 -0.44
N GLU A 298 -3.75 5.92 -0.27
CA GLU A 298 -4.29 4.93 0.69
C GLU A 298 -4.16 5.38 2.15
N GLN A 299 -3.13 6.16 2.48
CA GLN A 299 -2.96 6.73 3.82
C GLN A 299 -3.89 7.91 4.11
N ALA A 300 -4.44 8.55 3.08
CA ALA A 300 -5.40 9.62 3.27
C ALA A 300 -6.67 9.03 3.91
N ARG A 301 -7.01 9.49 5.13
CA ARG A 301 -8.06 8.96 6.02
C ARG A 301 -9.48 8.84 5.42
N SER A 302 -9.69 9.25 4.18
CA SER A 302 -10.98 9.34 3.48
C SER A 302 -11.21 8.25 2.44
N LEU A 303 -10.26 7.33 2.19
CA LEU A 303 -10.39 6.32 1.15
C LEU A 303 -10.15 4.92 1.69
N THR A 304 -11.15 4.04 1.57
CA THR A 304 -11.05 2.67 2.09
C THR A 304 -10.19 1.81 1.15
N HIS A 305 -10.38 1.92 -0.18
CA HIS A 305 -9.61 1.18 -1.19
C HIS A 305 -9.60 1.87 -2.57
N VAL A 306 -8.42 2.01 -3.18
CA VAL A 306 -8.22 2.50 -4.57
C VAL A 306 -7.71 1.37 -5.45
N ILE A 307 -8.28 1.21 -6.63
CA ILE A 307 -7.87 0.24 -7.65
C ILE A 307 -6.95 0.95 -8.65
N SER A 308 -5.70 0.50 -8.76
CA SER A 308 -4.75 0.97 -9.77
C SER A 308 -4.66 -0.03 -10.92
N THR A 309 -4.79 0.44 -12.16
CA THR A 309 -4.66 -0.38 -13.38
C THR A 309 -3.19 -0.65 -13.71
N VAL A 310 -2.94 -1.47 -14.74
CA VAL A 310 -1.57 -1.74 -15.18
C VAL A 310 -0.93 -0.45 -15.71
N PRO A 311 0.29 -0.11 -15.26
CA PRO A 311 1.03 1.02 -15.74
C PRO A 311 1.39 0.82 -17.20
N THR A 312 1.26 1.90 -17.94
CA THR A 312 1.45 1.93 -19.38
C THR A 312 2.36 3.08 -19.73
N VAL A 313 3.03 2.95 -20.87
CA VAL A 313 3.94 3.98 -21.38
C VAL A 313 3.28 4.69 -22.56
N PRO A 314 3.66 5.95 -22.85
CA PRO A 314 3.13 6.66 -24.01
C PRO A 314 3.73 6.12 -25.32
N TYR A 315 2.90 5.56 -26.19
CA TYR A 315 3.28 5.08 -27.53
C TYR A 315 2.99 6.12 -28.60
N ILE A 316 3.73 6.08 -29.71
CA ILE A 316 3.48 6.92 -30.88
C ILE A 316 3.13 6.02 -32.06
N PHE A 317 1.92 6.18 -32.60
CA PHE A 317 1.45 5.45 -33.79
C PHE A 317 1.43 6.40 -34.99
N GLU A 318 2.11 6.01 -36.08
CA GLU A 318 2.19 6.79 -37.32
C GLU A 318 1.33 6.11 -38.40
N TYR A 319 0.38 6.85 -38.96
CA TYR A 319 -0.55 6.35 -39.98
C TYR A 319 -0.11 6.76 -41.40
N SER A 320 -0.65 6.06 -42.40
CA SER A 320 -0.37 6.28 -43.83
C SER A 320 -0.71 7.68 -44.35
N ASN A 321 -1.59 8.40 -43.66
CA ASN A 321 -1.89 9.81 -43.96
C ASN A 321 -0.88 10.80 -43.37
N GLY A 322 0.19 10.33 -42.70
CA GLY A 322 1.20 11.15 -42.02
C GLY A 322 0.80 11.61 -40.61
N SER A 323 -0.42 11.33 -40.15
CA SER A 323 -0.84 11.69 -38.78
C SER A 323 -0.13 10.82 -37.74
N LYS A 324 0.25 11.45 -36.63
CA LYS A 324 0.83 10.79 -35.46
C LYS A 324 -0.15 10.85 -34.31
N LEU A 325 -0.44 9.70 -33.71
CA LEU A 325 -1.29 9.57 -32.54
C LEU A 325 -0.45 9.11 -31.35
N GLN A 326 -0.38 9.96 -30.32
CA GLN A 326 0.22 9.57 -29.05
C GLN A 326 -0.85 8.89 -28.19
N VAL A 327 -0.61 7.63 -27.83
CA VAL A 327 -1.56 6.80 -27.10
C VAL A 327 -1.00 6.48 -25.73
N GLN A 328 -1.71 6.94 -24.70
CA GLN A 328 -1.43 6.60 -23.31
C GLN A 328 -2.31 5.42 -22.88
N ASN A 329 -3.64 5.54 -23.06
CA ASN A 329 -4.58 4.45 -22.78
C ASN A 329 -4.68 3.50 -23.98
N PRO A 330 -4.38 2.19 -23.82
CA PRO A 330 -4.59 1.19 -24.86
C PRO A 330 -6.00 1.18 -25.45
N ALA A 331 -7.05 1.41 -24.65
CA ALA A 331 -8.44 1.39 -25.10
C ALA A 331 -8.75 2.48 -26.14
N ALA A 332 -8.07 3.63 -26.04
CA ALA A 332 -8.20 4.74 -26.99
C ALA A 332 -7.63 4.41 -28.38
N LEU A 333 -6.81 3.36 -28.51
CA LEU A 333 -6.33 2.90 -29.80
C LEU A 333 -7.48 2.20 -30.55
N PRO A 334 -7.89 2.68 -31.73
CA PRO A 334 -8.98 2.07 -32.48
C PRO A 334 -8.57 0.67 -32.96
N SER A 335 -9.38 -0.35 -32.65
CA SER A 335 -9.11 -1.73 -33.07
C SER A 335 -9.21 -1.93 -34.60
N ASN A 336 -9.93 -1.04 -35.30
CA ASN A 336 -9.96 -0.95 -36.77
C ASN A 336 -9.69 0.51 -37.20
N PRO A 337 -8.43 0.90 -37.41
CA PRO A 337 -8.12 2.26 -37.85
C PRO A 337 -8.57 2.52 -39.28
N LYS A 338 -9.06 3.75 -39.56
CA LYS A 338 -9.46 4.18 -40.92
C LYS A 338 -8.29 4.20 -41.91
N TYR A 339 -7.07 4.42 -41.42
CA TYR A 339 -5.85 4.49 -42.20
C TYR A 339 -4.91 3.36 -41.77
N GLN A 340 -4.17 2.81 -42.73
CA GLN A 340 -3.19 1.77 -42.44
C GLN A 340 -2.08 2.33 -41.56
N LEU A 341 -1.69 1.55 -40.55
CA LEU A 341 -0.58 1.85 -39.64
C LEU A 341 0.75 1.61 -40.36
N VAL A 342 1.62 2.62 -40.35
CA VAL A 342 2.94 2.58 -41.01
C VAL A 342 4.02 2.16 -40.02
N ALA A 343 4.05 2.80 -38.86
CA ALA A 343 5.03 2.52 -37.82
C ALA A 343 4.45 2.71 -36.42
N CYS A 344 4.85 1.85 -35.49
CA CYS A 344 4.63 2.04 -34.07
C CYS A 344 5.97 2.35 -33.43
N ARG A 345 6.02 3.34 -32.54
CA ARG A 345 7.21 3.68 -31.76
C ARG A 345 6.92 3.55 -30.28
N GLU A 346 7.81 2.87 -29.55
CA GLU A 346 7.80 2.79 -28.09
C GLU A 346 8.97 3.59 -27.49
N PRO A 347 8.81 4.13 -26.27
CA PRO A 347 9.90 4.77 -25.56
C PRO A 347 10.92 3.72 -25.13
N THR A 348 12.20 4.03 -25.33
CA THR A 348 13.31 3.21 -24.86
C THR A 348 14.11 3.98 -23.82
N VAL A 349 14.86 3.25 -23.00
CA VAL A 349 15.74 3.80 -21.97
C VAL A 349 17.10 3.13 -22.05
N ILE A 350 18.12 3.84 -21.58
CA ILE A 350 19.46 3.29 -21.38
C ILE A 350 19.53 2.83 -19.93
N ALA A 351 19.42 1.53 -19.72
CA ALA A 351 19.56 0.86 -18.44
C ALA A 351 21.04 0.66 -18.09
N THR A 352 21.45 1.14 -16.92
CA THR A 352 22.76 0.90 -16.32
C THR A 352 22.61 -0.12 -15.20
N ILE A 353 23.29 -1.26 -15.33
CA ILE A 353 23.24 -2.38 -14.38
C ILE A 353 24.65 -2.64 -13.86
N ILE A 354 24.80 -2.64 -12.53
CA ILE A 354 26.05 -3.05 -11.86
C ILE A 354 25.73 -4.26 -10.98
N ILE A 355 26.45 -5.34 -11.22
CA ILE A 355 26.22 -6.65 -10.59
C ILE A 355 27.54 -7.34 -10.25
N PRO A 356 27.56 -8.26 -9.28
CA PRO A 356 28.68 -9.17 -9.12
C PRO A 356 28.87 -10.07 -10.35
N SER A 357 30.11 -10.40 -10.69
CA SER A 357 30.50 -11.21 -11.85
C SER A 357 29.81 -12.58 -11.90
N ASP A 358 29.48 -13.15 -10.73
CA ASP A 358 28.81 -14.45 -10.61
C ASP A 358 27.40 -14.48 -11.23
N TYR A 359 26.73 -13.33 -11.28
CA TYR A 359 25.32 -13.23 -11.73
C TYR A 359 25.17 -12.75 -13.17
N VAL A 360 26.27 -12.54 -13.91
CA VAL A 360 26.25 -11.97 -15.27
C VAL A 360 25.40 -12.82 -16.23
N GLY A 361 25.57 -14.14 -16.24
CA GLY A 361 24.84 -15.04 -17.16
C GLY A 361 23.31 -14.96 -17.01
N PRO A 362 22.76 -15.14 -15.80
CA PRO A 362 21.34 -14.97 -15.53
C PRO A 362 20.81 -13.58 -15.89
N VAL A 363 21.57 -12.51 -15.63
CA VAL A 363 21.15 -11.13 -15.93
C VAL A 363 21.13 -10.84 -17.44
N ILE A 364 22.10 -11.34 -18.20
CA ILE A 364 22.08 -11.24 -19.68
C ILE A 364 20.82 -11.94 -20.23
N THR A 365 20.48 -13.11 -19.68
CA THR A 365 19.28 -13.85 -20.09
C THR A 365 18.02 -13.05 -19.80
N LEU A 366 17.91 -12.46 -18.62
CA LEU A 366 16.80 -11.58 -18.26
C LEU A 366 16.69 -10.38 -19.21
N CYS A 367 17.80 -9.69 -19.49
CA CYS A 367 17.81 -8.54 -20.41
C CYS A 367 17.39 -8.96 -21.83
N ALA A 368 17.84 -10.13 -22.31
CA ALA A 368 17.46 -10.66 -23.62
C ALA A 368 15.96 -10.99 -23.70
N GLU A 369 15.38 -11.64 -22.68
CA GLU A 369 13.94 -11.91 -22.59
C GLU A 369 13.10 -10.61 -22.62
N ARG A 370 13.67 -9.53 -22.10
CA ARG A 370 13.08 -8.19 -22.03
C ARG A 370 13.42 -7.32 -23.24
N ARG A 371 13.95 -7.92 -24.31
CA ARG A 371 14.27 -7.25 -25.59
C ARG A 371 15.34 -6.17 -25.45
N GLY A 372 16.27 -6.35 -24.51
CA GLY A 372 17.40 -5.44 -24.31
C GLY A 372 18.50 -5.65 -25.35
N GLU A 373 18.96 -4.54 -25.93
CA GLU A 373 20.14 -4.47 -26.79
C GLU A 373 21.35 -4.05 -25.93
N GLN A 374 22.40 -4.86 -25.92
CA GLN A 374 23.61 -4.56 -25.15
C GLN A 374 24.41 -3.45 -25.84
N LEU A 375 24.68 -2.37 -25.13
CA LEU A 375 25.49 -1.24 -25.62
C LEU A 375 26.93 -1.32 -25.11
N GLU A 376 27.10 -1.59 -23.82
CA GLU A 376 28.40 -1.58 -23.15
C GLU A 376 28.50 -2.73 -22.15
N TYR A 377 29.69 -3.32 -22.04
CA TYR A 377 30.00 -4.33 -21.04
C TYR A 377 31.47 -4.21 -20.64
N SER A 378 31.71 -3.93 -19.37
CA SER A 378 33.04 -3.76 -18.80
C SER A 378 33.08 -4.29 -17.36
N PHE A 379 34.27 -4.55 -16.84
CA PHE A 379 34.45 -4.92 -15.44
C PHE A 379 34.96 -3.71 -14.66
N ILE A 380 34.31 -3.40 -13.54
CA ILE A 380 34.72 -2.32 -12.64
C ILE A 380 35.96 -2.74 -11.85
N ASP A 381 35.88 -3.96 -11.33
CA ASP A 381 36.90 -4.66 -10.57
C ASP A 381 36.81 -6.15 -10.92
N SER A 382 37.61 -7.01 -10.26
CA SER A 382 37.58 -8.46 -10.50
C SER A 382 36.26 -9.13 -10.09
N GLN A 383 35.42 -8.46 -9.29
CA GLN A 383 34.22 -9.02 -8.68
C GLN A 383 32.92 -8.45 -9.24
N ARG A 384 32.96 -7.34 -9.98
CA ARG A 384 31.77 -6.62 -10.46
C ARG A 384 31.83 -6.28 -11.95
N ALA A 385 30.73 -6.57 -12.62
CA ALA A 385 30.47 -6.20 -14.00
C ALA A 385 29.59 -4.94 -14.07
N PHE A 386 29.90 -4.10 -15.03
CA PHE A 386 29.16 -2.94 -15.47
C PHE A 386 28.55 -3.23 -16.84
N MET A 387 27.25 -2.99 -16.98
CA MET A 387 26.53 -3.28 -18.22
C MET A 387 25.59 -2.12 -18.56
N LYS A 388 25.61 -1.67 -19.82
CA LYS A 388 24.59 -0.77 -20.36
C LYS A 388 23.76 -1.49 -21.40
N TYR A 389 22.44 -1.37 -21.28
CA TYR A 389 21.47 -1.90 -22.22
C TYR A 389 20.53 -0.81 -22.70
N ARG A 390 20.20 -0.80 -23.98
CA ARG A 390 19.01 -0.11 -24.48
C ARG A 390 17.83 -1.05 -24.34
N MET A 391 16.81 -0.65 -23.59
CA MET A 391 15.63 -1.47 -23.32
C MET A 391 14.34 -0.68 -23.52
N PRO A 392 13.26 -1.31 -23.99
CA PRO A 392 11.94 -0.70 -24.02
C PRO A 392 11.43 -0.41 -22.60
N LEU A 393 10.99 0.82 -22.33
CA LEU A 393 10.57 1.25 -20.98
C LEU A 393 9.47 0.36 -20.41
N ARG A 394 8.53 -0.06 -21.27
CA ARG A 394 7.42 -0.92 -20.88
C ARG A 394 7.87 -2.29 -20.34
N GLU A 395 8.98 -2.83 -20.80
CA GLU A 395 9.50 -4.10 -20.29
C GLU A 395 10.15 -3.92 -18.92
N ILE A 396 10.66 -2.72 -18.61
CA ILE A 396 11.24 -2.36 -17.31
C ILE A 396 10.14 -2.11 -16.26
N VAL A 397 9.12 -1.34 -16.64
CA VAL A 397 7.98 -1.01 -15.75
C VAL A 397 7.26 -2.29 -15.29
N VAL A 398 7.28 -3.34 -16.12
CA VAL A 398 6.65 -4.64 -15.81
C VAL A 398 7.64 -5.60 -15.14
N ASP A 399 7.76 -5.46 -13.82
CA ASP A 399 8.41 -6.41 -12.89
C ASP A 399 9.92 -6.67 -13.09
N PHE A 400 10.60 -5.86 -13.92
CA PHE A 400 12.02 -6.05 -14.21
C PHE A 400 12.89 -5.87 -12.97
N TYR A 401 12.63 -4.82 -12.18
CA TYR A 401 13.43 -4.50 -11.00
C TYR A 401 13.41 -5.64 -9.97
N ASN A 402 12.24 -6.24 -9.73
CA ASN A 402 12.11 -7.33 -8.75
C ASN A 402 12.75 -8.61 -9.26
N GLU A 403 12.59 -8.96 -10.55
CA GLU A 403 13.26 -10.11 -11.14
C GLU A 403 14.79 -9.96 -11.07
N LEU A 404 15.31 -8.77 -11.41
CA LEU A 404 16.73 -8.47 -11.32
C LEU A 404 17.25 -8.62 -9.88
N LYS A 405 16.54 -8.06 -8.90
CA LYS A 405 16.88 -8.21 -7.48
C LYS A 405 16.78 -9.66 -7.01
N SER A 406 15.77 -10.41 -7.43
CA SER A 406 15.60 -11.81 -7.05
C SER A 406 16.70 -12.71 -7.61
N ILE A 407 17.13 -12.49 -8.86
CA ILE A 407 18.20 -13.28 -9.51
C ILE A 407 19.56 -13.01 -8.88
N THR A 408 19.78 -11.76 -8.46
CA THR A 408 21.07 -11.31 -7.91
C THR A 408 21.11 -11.28 -6.39
N SER A 409 20.14 -11.89 -5.71
CA SER A 409 20.05 -11.86 -4.23
C SER A 409 20.10 -10.43 -3.65
N GLY A 410 19.58 -9.45 -4.39
CA GLY A 410 19.57 -8.04 -4.00
C GLY A 410 20.82 -7.25 -4.35
N TYR A 411 21.92 -7.90 -4.77
CA TYR A 411 23.22 -7.27 -5.04
C TYR A 411 23.26 -6.41 -6.31
N ALA A 412 22.35 -6.61 -7.27
CA ALA A 412 22.27 -5.75 -8.44
C ALA A 412 21.90 -4.32 -8.06
N SER A 413 22.57 -3.35 -8.63
CA SER A 413 22.08 -1.98 -8.69
C SER A 413 21.65 -1.66 -10.12
N PHE A 414 20.57 -0.91 -10.24
CA PHE A 414 19.91 -0.60 -11.50
C PHE A 414 19.54 0.87 -11.52
N ASP A 415 19.85 1.51 -12.62
CA ASP A 415 19.47 2.88 -12.95
C ASP A 415 19.11 2.95 -14.43
N TYR A 416 18.39 3.98 -14.87
CA TYR A 416 18.01 4.11 -16.28
C TYR A 416 17.78 5.57 -16.71
N GLU A 417 18.11 5.88 -17.96
CA GLU A 417 17.96 7.23 -18.51
C GLU A 417 17.02 7.21 -19.72
N ASP A 418 16.21 8.27 -19.90
CA ASP A 418 15.32 8.39 -21.07
C ASP A 418 16.14 8.37 -22.37
N SER A 419 15.67 7.59 -23.34
CA SER A 419 16.30 7.47 -24.66
C SER A 419 15.29 7.73 -25.77
N GLU A 420 15.75 7.63 -27.02
CA GLU A 420 14.91 7.92 -28.17
C GLU A 420 13.79 6.89 -28.36
N TYR A 421 12.73 7.32 -29.07
CA TYR A 421 11.65 6.45 -29.47
C TYR A 421 12.07 5.48 -30.57
N GLN A 422 11.96 4.18 -30.32
CA GLN A 422 12.35 3.13 -31.26
C GLN A 422 11.13 2.53 -31.97
N ALA A 423 11.26 2.25 -33.26
CA ALA A 423 10.22 1.54 -34.02
C ALA A 423 10.14 0.07 -33.59
N SER A 424 8.92 -0.44 -33.36
CA SER A 424 8.67 -1.76 -32.79
C SER A 424 7.37 -2.39 -33.30
N ASP A 425 7.29 -3.72 -33.38
CA ASP A 425 6.10 -4.46 -33.85
C ASP A 425 5.10 -4.65 -32.70
N LEU A 426 4.34 -3.59 -32.44
CA LEU A 426 3.36 -3.52 -31.36
C LEU A 426 1.94 -3.83 -31.85
N VAL A 427 1.22 -4.63 -31.08
CA VAL A 427 -0.18 -5.00 -31.35
C VAL A 427 -1.06 -4.70 -30.13
N LYS A 428 -2.30 -4.30 -30.37
CA LYS A 428 -3.33 -4.20 -29.32
C LYS A 428 -3.88 -5.58 -29.03
N LEU A 429 -3.82 -5.98 -27.76
CA LEU A 429 -4.41 -7.19 -27.22
C LEU A 429 -5.68 -6.81 -26.45
N ASP A 430 -6.82 -7.19 -27.04
CA ASP A 430 -8.15 -6.98 -26.47
C ASP A 430 -8.62 -8.26 -25.78
N ILE A 431 -9.19 -8.13 -24.58
CA ILE A 431 -9.89 -9.22 -23.90
C ILE A 431 -11.39 -9.07 -24.16
N LEU A 432 -12.01 -10.12 -24.71
CA LEU A 432 -13.42 -10.17 -25.05
C LEU A 432 -14.15 -11.15 -24.12
N LEU A 433 -15.26 -10.71 -23.52
CA LEU A 433 -16.23 -11.54 -22.81
C LEU A 433 -17.50 -11.68 -23.62
N ASN A 434 -17.85 -12.90 -24.01
CA ASN A 434 -18.97 -13.18 -24.91
C ASN A 434 -18.96 -12.34 -26.21
N GLY A 435 -17.77 -11.95 -26.66
CA GLY A 435 -17.55 -11.11 -27.85
C GLY A 435 -17.55 -9.61 -27.58
N GLN A 436 -17.84 -9.15 -26.36
CA GLN A 436 -17.75 -7.74 -25.97
C GLN A 436 -16.36 -7.42 -25.40
N PRO A 437 -15.66 -6.39 -25.89
CA PRO A 437 -14.36 -5.99 -25.35
C PRO A 437 -14.49 -5.39 -23.95
N VAL A 438 -13.49 -5.66 -23.11
CA VAL A 438 -13.36 -5.11 -21.77
C VAL A 438 -12.21 -4.10 -21.77
N ASP A 439 -12.56 -2.81 -21.79
CA ASP A 439 -11.60 -1.72 -22.03
C ASP A 439 -10.48 -1.66 -20.98
N ALA A 440 -10.83 -1.88 -19.70
CA ALA A 440 -9.87 -1.86 -18.59
C ALA A 440 -8.77 -2.93 -18.69
N MET A 441 -8.96 -3.96 -19.53
CA MET A 441 -8.01 -5.05 -19.73
C MET A 441 -7.28 -4.98 -21.08
N ALA A 442 -7.58 -3.98 -21.90
CA ALA A 442 -6.87 -3.77 -23.15
C ALA A 442 -5.39 -3.45 -22.86
N THR A 443 -4.49 -4.15 -23.51
CA THR A 443 -3.05 -3.92 -23.39
C THR A 443 -2.42 -3.84 -24.76
N ILE A 444 -1.53 -2.88 -24.99
CA ILE A 444 -0.61 -2.96 -26.13
C ILE A 444 0.43 -4.01 -25.76
N VAL A 445 0.96 -4.84 -26.65
CA VAL A 445 2.05 -5.82 -26.39
C VAL A 445 2.93 -5.95 -27.62
N HIS A 446 4.18 -6.39 -27.47
CA HIS A 446 4.98 -6.79 -28.62
C HIS A 446 4.42 -8.09 -29.22
N LYS A 447 4.38 -8.18 -30.55
CA LYS A 447 3.74 -9.28 -31.28
C LYS A 447 4.27 -10.67 -30.90
N SER A 448 5.58 -10.79 -30.62
CA SER A 448 6.19 -12.08 -30.20
C SER A 448 5.64 -12.59 -28.86
N LYS A 449 5.25 -11.70 -27.95
CA LYS A 449 4.74 -12.04 -26.60
C LYS A 449 3.22 -12.15 -26.55
N ALA A 450 2.51 -11.65 -27.56
CA ALA A 450 1.05 -11.52 -27.54
C ALA A 450 0.32 -12.84 -27.28
N LEU A 451 0.77 -13.95 -27.88
CA LEU A 451 0.15 -15.27 -27.68
C LEU A 451 0.29 -15.77 -26.23
N ARG A 452 1.50 -15.64 -25.65
CA ARG A 452 1.79 -16.07 -24.28
C ARG A 452 0.97 -15.27 -23.28
N VAL A 453 1.05 -13.94 -23.37
CA VAL A 453 0.33 -13.01 -22.47
C VAL A 453 -1.18 -13.19 -22.58
N GLY A 454 -1.71 -13.28 -23.82
CA GLY A 454 -3.15 -13.47 -24.04
C GLY A 454 -3.67 -14.78 -23.44
N ARG A 455 -2.89 -15.87 -23.54
CA ARG A 455 -3.26 -17.16 -22.94
C ARG A 455 -3.25 -17.09 -21.41
N GLU A 456 -2.21 -16.52 -20.81
CA GLU A 456 -2.10 -16.38 -19.36
C GLU A 456 -3.24 -15.55 -18.76
N LEU A 457 -3.61 -14.44 -19.41
CA LEU A 457 -4.73 -13.59 -18.98
C LEU A 457 -6.06 -14.35 -19.01
N VAL A 458 -6.34 -15.05 -20.12
CA VAL A 458 -7.59 -15.78 -20.32
C VAL A 458 -7.70 -16.99 -19.38
N GLU A 459 -6.61 -17.74 -19.15
CA GLU A 459 -6.59 -18.87 -18.20
C GLU A 459 -6.84 -18.43 -16.76
N LYS A 460 -6.36 -17.26 -16.36
CA LYS A 460 -6.58 -16.73 -15.01
C LYS A 460 -7.95 -16.10 -14.84
N LEU A 461 -8.45 -15.35 -15.82
CA LEU A 461 -9.83 -14.85 -15.84
C LEU A 461 -10.86 -15.97 -15.63
N LYS A 462 -10.63 -17.14 -16.24
CA LYS A 462 -11.46 -18.33 -16.06
C LYS A 462 -11.59 -18.78 -14.60
N LYS A 463 -10.58 -18.54 -13.75
CA LYS A 463 -10.59 -18.97 -12.34
C LYS A 463 -11.43 -18.05 -11.45
N PHE A 464 -11.54 -16.78 -11.80
CA PHE A 464 -12.22 -15.77 -10.99
C PHE A 464 -13.64 -15.45 -11.45
N ILE A 465 -13.96 -15.72 -12.71
CA ILE A 465 -15.33 -15.57 -13.21
C ILE A 465 -16.16 -16.78 -12.79
N ASP A 466 -17.17 -16.53 -11.96
CA ASP A 466 -18.11 -17.55 -11.55
C ASP A 466 -18.89 -18.14 -12.71
N ARG A 467 -19.16 -19.44 -12.61
CA ARG A 467 -19.98 -20.15 -13.60
C ARG A 467 -21.40 -19.64 -13.54
N GLN A 468 -21.94 -19.24 -14.69
CA GLN A 468 -23.33 -18.81 -14.83
C GLN A 468 -24.22 -19.93 -15.38
N MET A 469 -25.55 -19.69 -15.43
CA MET A 469 -26.52 -20.63 -16.01
C MET A 469 -26.40 -20.75 -17.55
N PHE A 470 -25.62 -19.86 -18.18
CA PHE A 470 -25.21 -19.91 -19.57
C PHE A 470 -23.69 -20.04 -19.68
N GLU A 471 -23.22 -20.40 -20.87
CA GLU A 471 -21.81 -20.59 -21.16
C GLU A 471 -21.15 -19.22 -21.36
N ILE A 472 -20.05 -18.97 -20.65
CA ILE A 472 -19.26 -17.74 -20.79
C ILE A 472 -18.01 -18.04 -21.61
N ILE A 473 -17.80 -17.26 -22.66
CA ILE A 473 -16.65 -17.37 -23.54
C ILE A 473 -15.70 -16.21 -23.23
N ILE A 474 -14.47 -16.54 -22.83
CA ILE A 474 -13.40 -15.59 -22.56
C ILE A 474 -12.41 -15.70 -23.71
N GLN A 475 -12.07 -14.59 -24.36
CA GLN A 475 -11.19 -14.59 -25.53
C GLN A 475 -10.14 -13.49 -25.39
N ALA A 476 -8.95 -13.74 -25.90
CA ALA A 476 -7.97 -12.71 -26.20
C ALA A 476 -7.89 -12.56 -27.73
N ALA A 477 -7.96 -11.33 -28.23
CA ALA A 477 -7.98 -11.02 -29.65
C ALA A 477 -6.99 -9.91 -30.00
N ILE A 478 -6.47 -9.97 -31.22
CA ILE A 478 -5.71 -8.89 -31.85
C ILE A 478 -6.57 -8.40 -33.03
N GLY A 479 -7.19 -7.24 -32.88
CA GLY A 479 -8.22 -6.78 -33.81
C GLY A 479 -9.35 -7.80 -33.92
N SER A 480 -9.60 -8.33 -35.11
CA SER A 480 -10.62 -9.36 -35.35
C SER A 480 -10.15 -10.80 -35.11
N LYS A 481 -8.84 -11.03 -34.95
CA LYS A 481 -8.27 -12.38 -34.83
C LYS A 481 -8.19 -12.81 -33.37
N VAL A 482 -8.94 -13.84 -33.00
CA VAL A 482 -8.84 -14.48 -31.68
C VAL A 482 -7.56 -15.32 -31.60
N ILE A 483 -6.71 -15.04 -30.61
CA ILE A 483 -5.43 -15.74 -30.40
C ILE A 483 -5.52 -16.79 -29.29
N ALA A 484 -6.33 -16.54 -28.26
CA ALA A 484 -6.57 -17.46 -27.15
C ALA A 484 -8.05 -17.45 -26.78
N ARG A 485 -8.57 -18.60 -26.37
CA ARG A 485 -9.99 -18.76 -26.01
C ARG A 485 -10.12 -19.78 -24.90
N GLU A 486 -10.81 -19.39 -23.84
CA GLU A 486 -11.28 -20.29 -22.79
C GLU A 486 -12.79 -20.24 -22.68
N THR A 487 -13.38 -21.34 -22.23
CA THR A 487 -14.82 -21.48 -22.09
C THR A 487 -15.17 -21.95 -20.69
N LEU A 488 -16.04 -21.20 -20.02
CA LEU A 488 -16.65 -21.58 -18.75
C LEU A 488 -17.96 -22.32 -19.02
N SER A 489 -18.01 -23.57 -18.57
CA SER A 489 -19.19 -24.42 -18.73
C SER A 489 -20.39 -23.88 -17.95
N ALA A 490 -21.55 -23.84 -18.60
CA ALA A 490 -22.80 -23.42 -17.99
C ALA A 490 -23.24 -24.36 -16.86
N MET A 491 -23.63 -23.80 -15.72
CA MET A 491 -24.31 -24.55 -14.65
C MET A 491 -25.59 -25.18 -15.18
N ARG A 492 -25.90 -26.40 -14.70
CA ARG A 492 -27.05 -27.16 -15.18
C ARG A 492 -27.84 -27.72 -14.02
N LYS A 493 -29.10 -27.30 -13.91
CA LYS A 493 -30.09 -27.98 -13.05
C LYS A 493 -30.36 -29.38 -13.58
N ASN A 494 -30.39 -30.38 -12.71
CA ASN A 494 -30.80 -31.74 -13.06
C ASN A 494 -32.32 -31.80 -13.29
N VAL A 495 -32.77 -31.43 -14.49
CA VAL A 495 -34.19 -31.42 -14.87
C VAL A 495 -34.80 -32.82 -14.94
N LEU A 496 -33.98 -33.87 -15.02
CA LEU A 496 -34.41 -35.26 -15.13
C LEU A 496 -34.57 -35.96 -13.78
N ALA A 497 -34.21 -35.29 -12.66
CA ALA A 497 -34.22 -35.90 -11.33
C ALA A 497 -35.60 -36.47 -10.91
N LYS A 498 -36.70 -35.85 -11.37
CA LYS A 498 -38.08 -36.29 -11.09
C LYS A 498 -38.67 -37.23 -12.16
N CYS A 499 -37.87 -37.64 -13.16
CA CYS A 499 -38.31 -38.51 -14.25
C CYS A 499 -37.89 -39.96 -13.98
N TYR A 500 -38.71 -40.70 -13.22
CA TYR A 500 -38.46 -42.09 -12.84
C TYR A 500 -38.78 -43.13 -13.94
N GLY A 501 -39.46 -42.71 -15.03
CA GLY A 501 -39.89 -43.60 -16.12
C GLY A 501 -38.96 -43.69 -17.34
N GLY A 502 -39.23 -44.66 -18.21
CA GLY A 502 -38.53 -44.91 -19.47
C GLY A 502 -38.94 -44.00 -20.64
N ASP A 503 -39.96 -43.15 -20.49
CA ASP A 503 -40.45 -42.29 -21.56
C ASP A 503 -39.42 -41.23 -21.98
N VAL A 504 -38.81 -41.46 -23.14
CA VAL A 504 -37.79 -40.62 -23.77
C VAL A 504 -38.36 -39.26 -24.17
N THR A 505 -39.65 -39.19 -24.54
CA THR A 505 -40.28 -37.97 -25.04
C THR A 505 -40.36 -36.90 -23.95
N ARG A 506 -40.74 -37.30 -22.72
CA ARG A 506 -40.77 -36.41 -21.55
C ARG A 506 -39.38 -35.91 -21.17
N LYS A 507 -38.36 -36.77 -21.24
CA LYS A 507 -36.96 -36.36 -21.01
C LYS A 507 -36.51 -35.34 -22.06
N ARG A 508 -36.77 -35.60 -23.35
CA ARG A 508 -36.41 -34.69 -24.46
C ARG A 508 -37.09 -33.32 -24.31
N LYS A 509 -38.38 -33.27 -23.99
CA LYS A 509 -39.12 -32.00 -23.77
C LYS A 509 -38.48 -31.12 -22.68
N LEU A 510 -38.06 -31.72 -21.56
CA LEU A 510 -37.40 -30.99 -20.47
C LEU A 510 -36.00 -30.49 -20.85
N LEU A 511 -35.27 -31.28 -21.64
CA LEU A 511 -33.95 -30.91 -22.16
C LEU A 511 -34.03 -29.77 -23.19
N GLU A 512 -35.01 -29.80 -24.08
CA GLU A 512 -35.27 -28.74 -25.06
C GLU A 512 -35.63 -27.43 -24.36
N LYS A 513 -36.54 -27.48 -23.38
CA LYS A 513 -36.89 -26.30 -22.58
C LYS A 513 -35.69 -25.72 -21.83
N GLN A 514 -34.82 -26.58 -21.28
CA GLN A 514 -33.57 -26.14 -20.64
C GLN A 514 -32.61 -25.51 -21.66
N LYS A 515 -32.45 -26.09 -22.85
CA LYS A 515 -31.58 -25.59 -23.92
C LYS A 515 -32.03 -24.23 -24.44
N GLU A 516 -33.32 -24.06 -24.68
CA GLU A 516 -33.91 -22.78 -25.09
C GLU A 516 -33.77 -21.72 -23.99
N GLY A 517 -34.02 -22.09 -22.73
CA GLY A 517 -33.80 -21.21 -21.58
C GLY A 517 -32.36 -20.71 -21.52
N LYS A 518 -31.37 -21.60 -21.67
CA LYS A 518 -29.94 -21.22 -21.73
C LYS A 518 -29.61 -20.32 -22.92
N LYS A 519 -30.19 -20.59 -24.09
CA LYS A 519 -30.01 -19.75 -25.30
C LYS A 519 -30.61 -18.35 -25.12
N ARG A 520 -31.72 -18.24 -24.39
CA ARG A 520 -32.32 -16.94 -24.02
C ARG A 520 -31.43 -16.21 -23.01
N MET A 521 -30.97 -16.89 -21.96
CA MET A 521 -30.06 -16.29 -20.97
C MET A 521 -28.74 -15.82 -21.58
N LYS A 522 -28.16 -16.56 -22.53
CA LYS A 522 -26.93 -16.14 -23.23
C LYS A 522 -27.07 -14.85 -24.04
N ARG A 523 -28.27 -14.54 -24.55
CA ARG A 523 -28.53 -13.33 -25.35
C ARG A 523 -28.69 -12.07 -24.50
N VAL A 524 -29.17 -12.22 -23.26
CA VAL A 524 -29.55 -11.11 -22.38
C VAL A 524 -28.56 -10.94 -21.22
N GLY A 525 -27.88 -12.01 -20.82
CA GLY A 525 -26.97 -12.00 -19.68
C GLY A 525 -25.69 -11.24 -19.98
N SER A 526 -25.50 -10.12 -19.30
CA SER A 526 -24.18 -9.52 -19.05
C SER A 526 -23.42 -10.40 -18.05
N VAL A 527 -22.09 -10.38 -18.15
CA VAL A 527 -21.20 -11.01 -17.17
C VAL A 527 -20.48 -9.88 -16.48
N ASP A 528 -20.79 -9.67 -15.22
CA ASP A 528 -20.07 -8.72 -14.39
C ASP A 528 -18.77 -9.37 -13.90
N ILE A 529 -17.68 -8.63 -13.99
CA ILE A 529 -16.36 -9.08 -13.54
C ILE A 529 -16.23 -8.63 -12.08
N PRO A 530 -16.07 -9.55 -11.12
CA PRO A 530 -15.87 -9.16 -9.73
C PRO A 530 -14.58 -8.36 -9.59
N GLN A 531 -14.56 -7.35 -8.70
CA GLN A 531 -13.40 -6.49 -8.49
C GLN A 531 -12.16 -7.27 -8.05
N GLU A 532 -12.36 -8.35 -7.29
CA GLU A 532 -11.30 -9.29 -6.89
C GLU A 532 -10.56 -9.88 -8.10
N ALA A 533 -11.28 -10.16 -9.19
CA ALA A 533 -10.68 -10.66 -10.42
C ALA A 533 -9.74 -9.62 -11.03
N PHE A 534 -10.10 -8.33 -11.00
CA PHE A 534 -9.23 -7.26 -11.47
C PHE A 534 -7.96 -7.16 -10.63
N HIS A 535 -8.10 -7.17 -9.30
CA HIS A 535 -6.95 -7.14 -8.38
C HIS A 535 -5.98 -8.30 -8.63
N GLU A 536 -6.51 -9.52 -8.76
CA GLU A 536 -5.68 -10.69 -9.02
C GLU A 536 -5.07 -10.68 -10.42
N LEU A 537 -5.78 -10.17 -11.44
CA LEU A 537 -5.25 -10.00 -12.80
C LEU A 537 -4.13 -8.98 -12.86
N LEU A 538 -4.21 -7.93 -12.05
CA LEU A 538 -3.10 -6.99 -11.87
C LEU A 538 -1.87 -7.73 -11.31
N LYS A 539 -2.02 -8.63 -10.32
CA LYS A 539 -0.92 -9.50 -9.83
C LYS A 539 -0.36 -10.50 -10.87
N VAL A 540 -1.05 -10.70 -11.98
CA VAL A 540 -0.55 -11.53 -13.10
C VAL A 540 0.35 -10.72 -13.99
N MET A 541 -0.13 -9.53 -14.34
CA MET A 541 0.61 -8.58 -15.16
C MET A 541 1.80 -8.02 -14.38
N PHE A 542 1.70 -7.98 -13.05
CA PHE A 542 2.75 -7.73 -12.09
C PHE A 542 3.02 -8.96 -11.24
N ARG A 543 3.94 -9.84 -11.65
CA ARG A 543 4.44 -10.84 -10.70
C ARG A 543 4.97 -10.07 -9.47
N LYS A 544 4.50 -10.42 -8.27
CA LYS A 544 5.02 -10.02 -6.95
C LYS A 544 4.97 -8.57 -6.44
N VAL A 545 4.79 -7.51 -7.24
CA VAL A 545 4.77 -6.11 -6.68
C VAL A 545 3.72 -5.95 -5.56
N TYR A 546 2.55 -6.58 -5.73
CA TYR A 546 1.48 -6.53 -4.72
C TYR A 546 1.76 -7.38 -3.47
N GLU A 547 2.49 -8.49 -3.58
CA GLU A 547 2.82 -9.33 -2.43
C GLU A 547 3.80 -8.60 -1.50
N ASP A 548 4.76 -7.84 -2.04
CA ASP A 548 5.71 -7.09 -1.21
C ASP A 548 5.08 -5.87 -0.52
N VAL A 549 4.11 -5.19 -1.15
CA VAL A 549 3.38 -4.09 -0.51
C VAL A 549 2.47 -4.64 0.59
N HIS A 550 1.75 -5.74 0.34
CA HIS A 550 0.89 -6.34 1.38
C HIS A 550 1.70 -7.04 2.49
N LEU A 551 2.81 -7.73 2.18
CA LEU A 551 3.66 -8.33 3.20
C LEU A 551 4.39 -7.27 4.04
N LYS A 552 4.85 -6.16 3.45
CA LYS A 552 5.46 -5.05 4.20
C LYS A 552 4.43 -4.26 5.02
N LEU A 553 3.17 -4.22 4.61
CA LEU A 553 2.08 -3.63 5.39
C LEU A 553 1.64 -4.54 6.54
N THR A 554 1.78 -5.87 6.40
CA THR A 554 1.41 -6.83 7.46
C THR A 554 2.56 -7.08 8.46
N TYR A 555 3.82 -6.87 8.07
CA TYR A 555 4.99 -7.10 8.93
C TYR A 555 5.95 -5.89 8.93
N ARG A 556 5.84 -5.05 9.97
CA ARG A 556 6.87 -4.05 10.32
C ARG A 556 7.95 -4.69 11.19
N LYS A 557 9.09 -5.07 10.61
CA LYS A 557 10.47 -4.99 11.17
C LYS A 557 11.52 -5.62 10.20
N PRO A 558 12.82 -5.25 10.29
CA PRO A 558 13.82 -5.59 9.28
C PRO A 558 14.13 -7.08 9.29
N PHE A 559 14.07 -7.71 8.12
CA PHE A 559 14.47 -9.09 7.89
C PHE A 559 16.00 -9.21 7.96
N ASN A 560 16.49 -10.17 8.74
CA ASN A 560 17.91 -10.51 8.89
C ASN A 560 18.17 -11.80 8.11
N GLU A 561 18.94 -11.73 7.01
CA GLU A 561 19.02 -12.77 5.97
C GLU A 561 19.80 -14.04 6.36
N ASP A 562 20.56 -14.03 7.46
CA ASP A 562 21.44 -15.14 7.84
C ASP A 562 20.72 -16.39 8.40
N ARG A 563 19.41 -16.31 8.71
CA ARG A 563 18.66 -17.45 9.27
C ARG A 563 17.99 -18.35 8.23
N ILE A 564 17.90 -17.93 6.97
CA ILE A 564 17.13 -18.66 5.94
C ILE A 564 17.92 -19.86 5.40
N HIS A 565 19.24 -19.77 5.28
CA HIS A 565 20.06 -20.88 4.79
C HIS A 565 20.10 -22.09 5.74
N ILE A 566 19.98 -21.87 7.05
CA ILE A 566 19.97 -22.95 8.05
C ILE A 566 18.60 -23.65 8.09
N LEU A 567 17.50 -22.90 7.96
CA LEU A 567 16.13 -23.42 7.96
C LEU A 567 15.76 -24.16 6.66
N ALA A 568 16.20 -23.68 5.49
CA ALA A 568 15.94 -24.34 4.21
C ALA A 568 16.64 -25.70 4.11
N SER A 569 17.88 -25.82 4.64
CA SER A 569 18.60 -27.10 4.65
C SER A 569 18.00 -28.15 5.59
N LYS A 570 17.25 -27.71 6.62
CA LYS A 570 16.57 -28.57 7.59
C LYS A 570 15.23 -29.04 7.07
N PHE A 571 14.47 -28.16 6.42
CA PHE A 571 13.16 -28.47 5.82
C PHE A 571 13.28 -29.47 4.66
N CYS A 572 14.30 -29.36 3.79
CA CYS A 572 14.54 -30.35 2.74
C CYS A 572 14.97 -31.72 3.27
N ARG A 573 15.62 -31.78 4.44
CA ARG A 573 16.05 -33.04 5.07
C ARG A 573 14.87 -33.78 5.71
N ASP A 574 13.97 -33.04 6.37
CA ASP A 574 12.79 -33.59 7.03
C ASP A 574 11.72 -34.03 6.01
N MET A 575 11.58 -33.32 4.87
CA MET A 575 10.64 -33.68 3.81
C MET A 575 11.08 -34.94 3.03
N TRP A 576 12.39 -35.19 2.89
CA TRP A 576 12.90 -36.44 2.32
C TRP A 576 12.57 -37.63 3.22
N LEU A 577 12.79 -37.52 4.53
CA LEU A 577 12.48 -38.58 5.52
C LEU A 577 11.01 -39.00 5.51
N VAL A 578 10.08 -38.04 5.37
CA VAL A 578 8.63 -38.29 5.27
C VAL A 578 8.27 -39.02 3.98
N LEU A 579 8.90 -38.69 2.85
CA LEU A 579 8.64 -39.34 1.56
C LEU A 579 9.18 -40.78 1.51
N THR A 580 10.33 -41.07 2.14
CA THR A 580 10.86 -42.45 2.24
C THR A 580 10.00 -43.39 3.09
N HIS A 581 9.19 -42.86 4.02
CA HIS A 581 8.28 -43.67 4.84
C HIS A 581 6.88 -43.87 4.25
N MET A 582 6.53 -43.15 3.17
CA MET A 582 5.21 -43.26 2.52
C MET A 582 5.17 -44.27 1.35
N LEU A 583 6.32 -44.66 0.80
CA LEU A 583 6.39 -45.63 -0.31
C LEU A 583 5.90 -47.07 0.04
N PRO A 584 6.14 -47.63 1.24
CA PRO A 584 5.65 -48.97 1.59
C PRO A 584 4.13 -49.05 1.82
N LEU A 585 3.46 -47.91 2.04
CA LEU A 585 2.01 -47.83 2.25
C LEU A 585 1.22 -47.87 0.94
N TRP A 586 1.84 -47.46 -0.17
CA TRP A 586 1.22 -47.45 -1.50
C TRP A 586 1.15 -48.85 -2.14
N GLU A 587 2.14 -49.71 -1.88
CA GLU A 587 2.14 -51.10 -2.37
C GLU A 587 1.12 -52.00 -1.66
N LEU A 588 0.77 -51.71 -0.40
CA LEU A 588 -0.22 -52.48 0.36
C LEU A 588 -1.68 -52.19 -0.05
N LEU A 589 -1.95 -51.01 -0.61
CA LEU A 589 -3.28 -50.55 -1.03
C LEU A 589 -3.68 -51.07 -2.43
N CYS A 590 -2.74 -51.65 -3.19
CA CYS A 590 -2.97 -52.11 -4.56
C CYS A 590 -3.22 -53.63 -4.70
N MET A 591 -3.36 -54.38 -3.60
CA MET A 591 -3.58 -55.84 -3.67
C MET A 591 -5.08 -56.25 -3.81
N PRO A 592 -5.43 -57.26 -4.64
CA PRO A 592 -6.82 -57.67 -4.88
C PRO A 592 -7.50 -58.38 -3.70
N SER A 593 -8.82 -58.25 -3.63
CA SER A 593 -9.70 -58.53 -2.49
C SER A 593 -10.11 -60.00 -2.31
N THR A 594 -9.17 -60.91 -2.05
CA THR A 594 -9.51 -62.32 -1.72
C THR A 594 -8.77 -62.92 -0.53
N GLN A 595 -7.93 -62.16 0.19
CA GLN A 595 -7.39 -62.58 1.50
C GLN A 595 -7.54 -61.46 2.53
N ARG A 596 -8.69 -61.40 3.21
CA ARG A 596 -8.86 -60.67 4.47
C ARG A 596 -9.76 -61.46 5.41
N SER A 597 -9.18 -62.40 6.14
CA SER A 597 -9.76 -62.87 7.41
C SER A 597 -8.90 -62.31 8.54
N GLY A 598 -9.46 -61.40 9.33
CA GLY A 598 -8.83 -60.84 10.53
C GLY A 598 -8.35 -59.40 10.37
N ALA A 599 -9.27 -58.44 10.32
CA ALA A 599 -8.94 -57.04 10.55
C ALA A 599 -10.16 -56.20 11.02
N PRO A 600 -10.54 -56.21 12.31
CA PRO A 600 -11.41 -55.18 12.87
C PRO A 600 -10.67 -54.12 13.71
N LEU A 601 -9.36 -54.26 13.99
CA LEU A 601 -8.65 -53.32 14.87
C LEU A 601 -7.92 -52.17 14.15
N LEU A 602 -7.45 -52.37 12.92
CA LEU A 602 -6.72 -51.31 12.19
C LEU A 602 -7.65 -50.24 11.57
N LEU A 603 -8.89 -50.62 11.23
CA LEU A 603 -9.88 -49.69 10.65
C LEU A 603 -10.48 -48.73 11.70
N ILE A 604 -10.52 -49.15 12.97
CA ILE A 604 -10.94 -48.32 14.10
C ILE A 604 -9.85 -47.29 14.43
N TYR A 605 -8.57 -47.70 14.35
CA TYR A 605 -7.43 -46.81 14.59
C TYR A 605 -7.24 -45.76 13.48
N LEU A 606 -7.53 -46.12 12.22
CA LEU A 606 -7.46 -45.17 11.09
C LEU A 606 -8.70 -44.27 10.98
N LYS A 607 -9.87 -44.69 11.47
CA LYS A 607 -11.05 -43.81 11.58
C LYS A 607 -10.94 -42.79 12.73
N SER A 608 -10.23 -43.11 13.82
CA SER A 608 -10.04 -42.14 14.91
C SER A 608 -9.02 -41.05 14.57
N GLN A 609 -8.02 -41.34 13.72
CA GLN A 609 -7.00 -40.36 13.32
C GLN A 609 -7.44 -39.42 12.18
N LEU A 610 -8.39 -39.82 11.32
CA LEU A 610 -8.90 -38.96 10.24
C LEU A 610 -10.10 -38.08 10.63
N ILE A 611 -10.73 -38.33 11.79
CA ILE A 611 -11.80 -37.47 12.33
C ILE A 611 -11.23 -36.43 13.32
N GLY A 612 -9.95 -36.50 13.68
CA GLY A 612 -9.28 -35.57 14.61
C GLY A 612 -8.66 -34.31 13.98
N ILE A 613 -8.90 -34.02 12.70
CA ILE A 613 -8.33 -32.83 12.02
C ILE A 613 -9.35 -31.68 11.85
N ILE A 614 -10.63 -31.88 12.18
CA ILE A 614 -11.64 -30.80 12.15
C ILE A 614 -12.60 -31.01 13.34
N ILE A 615 -12.57 -30.10 14.33
CA ILE A 615 -13.45 -29.93 15.53
C ILE A 615 -12.79 -30.30 16.91
N GLU A 616 -12.87 -29.37 17.89
CA GLU A 616 -12.47 -29.55 19.31
C GLU A 616 -13.45 -30.49 20.08
N PRO A 617 -13.01 -31.26 21.09
CA PRO A 617 -13.74 -32.42 21.63
C PRO A 617 -14.77 -32.16 22.75
N GLN A 618 -15.27 -30.93 22.95
CA GLN A 618 -16.27 -30.65 24.00
C GLN A 618 -17.65 -30.21 23.49
N ASP A 619 -17.83 -29.98 22.19
CA ASP A 619 -19.15 -29.70 21.61
C ASP A 619 -19.80 -30.93 20.97
N ALA A 620 -19.07 -32.03 20.78
CA ALA A 620 -19.57 -33.23 20.12
C ALA A 620 -20.53 -34.07 20.98
N GLU A 621 -20.38 -34.10 22.31
CA GLU A 621 -21.31 -34.81 23.21
C GLU A 621 -22.60 -34.02 23.45
N THR A 622 -22.51 -32.69 23.53
CA THR A 622 -23.64 -31.77 23.69
C THR A 622 -24.47 -31.66 22.41
N LEU A 623 -23.84 -31.60 21.23
CA LEU A 623 -24.51 -31.64 19.93
C LEU A 623 -25.08 -33.04 19.61
N ALA A 624 -24.45 -34.14 20.07
CA ALA A 624 -25.00 -35.48 19.93
C ALA A 624 -26.19 -35.74 20.87
N ALA A 625 -26.23 -35.11 22.05
CA ALA A 625 -27.37 -35.15 22.98
C ALA A 625 -28.55 -34.29 22.48
N LEU A 626 -28.28 -33.08 21.96
CA LEU A 626 -29.29 -32.20 21.34
C LEU A 626 -29.85 -32.79 20.03
N ALA A 627 -29.02 -33.42 19.20
CA ALA A 627 -29.47 -34.10 17.98
C ALA A 627 -30.29 -35.37 18.28
N ARG A 628 -30.01 -36.10 19.37
CA ARG A 628 -30.83 -37.23 19.85
C ARG A 628 -32.17 -36.76 20.46
N ALA A 629 -32.19 -35.59 21.09
CA ALA A 629 -33.41 -34.98 21.61
C ALA A 629 -34.32 -34.41 20.49
N GLN A 630 -33.74 -33.87 19.41
CA GLN A 630 -34.48 -33.35 18.26
C GLN A 630 -34.96 -34.44 17.28
N LEU A 631 -34.26 -35.60 17.17
CA LEU A 631 -34.72 -36.71 16.33
C LEU A 631 -35.94 -37.46 16.91
N ASN A 632 -36.15 -37.41 18.23
CA ASN A 632 -37.32 -37.98 18.90
C ASN A 632 -38.53 -37.02 18.97
N GLN A 633 -38.41 -35.78 18.48
CA GLN A 633 -39.48 -34.78 18.47
C GLN A 633 -40.12 -34.56 17.08
N GLN A 634 -39.81 -35.39 16.08
CA GLN A 634 -40.46 -35.35 14.76
C GLN A 634 -41.25 -36.62 14.38
N ASN A 635 -41.36 -37.61 15.26
CA ASN A 635 -42.42 -38.62 15.17
C ASN A 635 -43.34 -38.47 16.38
N ASP A 636 -44.64 -38.37 16.09
CA ASP A 636 -45.78 -38.36 17.01
C ASP A 636 -46.18 -37.01 17.62
N GLY A 637 -46.51 -36.09 16.74
CA GLY A 637 -47.65 -35.19 16.97
C GLY A 637 -48.94 -35.79 16.40
N GLN A 638 -49.66 -36.60 17.19
CA GLN A 638 -51.12 -36.74 17.10
C GLN A 638 -51.70 -37.30 18.43
N GLN A 639 -52.59 -36.49 19.04
CA GLN A 639 -53.59 -36.83 20.08
C GLN A 639 -53.06 -37.12 21.50
N ALA A 640 -53.67 -36.71 22.63
CA ALA A 640 -54.79 -35.83 22.96
C ALA A 640 -54.85 -35.66 24.51
N CYS A 641 -55.55 -34.60 24.97
CA CYS A 641 -56.28 -34.46 26.26
C CYS A 641 -55.57 -34.17 27.62
N HIS A 642 -55.92 -33.00 28.18
CA HIS A 642 -56.18 -32.53 29.58
C HIS A 642 -56.16 -33.52 30.78
N PRO A 643 -56.23 -33.06 32.07
CA PRO A 643 -55.90 -31.78 32.76
C PRO A 643 -55.07 -31.95 34.08
N ASN A 644 -54.75 -30.83 34.76
CA ASN A 644 -54.50 -30.57 36.21
C ASN A 644 -54.88 -31.66 37.27
N PRO A 645 -54.55 -31.50 38.58
CA PRO A 645 -53.34 -30.98 39.27
C PRO A 645 -52.97 -31.86 40.51
N ASP A 646 -52.16 -31.32 41.41
CA ASP A 646 -52.08 -31.61 42.86
C ASP A 646 -51.11 -32.69 43.41
N ASP A 647 -50.31 -32.17 44.36
CA ASP A 647 -49.86 -32.75 45.64
C ASP A 647 -48.86 -33.93 45.63
N ASP A 648 -47.83 -33.98 46.47
CA ASP A 648 -47.33 -33.09 47.49
C ASP A 648 -45.99 -33.69 48.02
N ASP A 649 -45.31 -32.88 48.84
CA ASP A 649 -44.54 -33.28 50.03
C ASP A 649 -43.12 -33.90 49.89
N LEU A 650 -42.05 -33.45 50.58
CA LEU A 650 -41.86 -32.55 51.75
C LEU A 650 -40.40 -32.09 51.91
N ARG A 651 -40.26 -30.86 52.47
CA ARG A 651 -39.24 -30.35 53.45
C ARG A 651 -37.81 -30.02 52.96
N ASP A 652 -37.19 -28.86 53.24
CA ASP A 652 -37.40 -27.82 54.27
C ASP A 652 -37.07 -26.40 53.72
N ASP A 653 -37.89 -25.41 54.10
CA ASP A 653 -37.73 -23.95 53.89
C ASP A 653 -38.23 -23.22 55.16
N ASP A 654 -37.50 -22.20 55.62
CA ASP A 654 -37.95 -21.17 56.59
C ASP A 654 -37.18 -19.86 56.27
N LEU A 655 -37.80 -18.90 55.58
CA LEU A 655 -38.48 -17.69 56.05
C LEU A 655 -37.62 -16.63 56.79
N LEU A 656 -37.68 -15.38 56.32
CA LEU A 656 -38.20 -14.22 57.07
C LEU A 656 -38.22 -12.92 56.22
N ASP A 657 -39.43 -12.36 56.06
CA ASP A 657 -39.77 -10.94 55.89
C ASP A 657 -39.56 -10.21 57.28
N PRO A 658 -39.74 -8.88 57.51
CA PRO A 658 -40.49 -7.89 56.75
C PRO A 658 -39.95 -6.43 56.73
N ALA A 659 -40.68 -5.59 55.98
CA ALA A 659 -40.61 -4.14 56.01
C ALA A 659 -40.95 -3.50 57.39
N ASN A 660 -40.16 -2.51 57.85
CA ASN A 660 -40.66 -1.33 58.58
C ASN A 660 -39.61 -0.20 58.79
N ARG A 661 -40.03 1.03 58.48
CA ARG A 661 -39.81 2.31 59.19
C ARG A 661 -38.41 2.99 59.26
N ARG A 662 -38.38 4.13 58.54
CA ARG A 662 -38.27 5.55 59.01
C ARG A 662 -36.91 6.16 59.39
N ARG A 663 -36.77 7.42 58.92
CA ARG A 663 -36.00 8.58 59.44
C ARG A 663 -34.48 8.49 59.16
N THR A 664 -33.75 9.53 58.77
CA THR A 664 -33.88 10.98 59.00
C THR A 664 -32.94 11.73 58.05
N GLU A 665 -33.24 13.02 57.87
CA GLU A 665 -32.47 14.03 57.16
C GLU A 665 -31.10 14.35 57.77
N ASN A 666 -30.23 14.94 56.93
CA ASN A 666 -29.25 16.00 57.20
C ASN A 666 -28.21 15.83 58.32
N ILE A 667 -26.93 15.71 57.93
CA ILE A 667 -25.84 16.55 58.45
C ILE A 667 -24.90 16.92 57.30
N ALA A 668 -24.54 18.19 57.25
CA ALA A 668 -23.82 18.87 56.19
C ALA A 668 -22.33 19.10 56.53
N VAL A 669 -21.66 19.72 55.53
CA VAL A 669 -20.48 20.61 55.58
C VAL A 669 -19.07 19.95 55.62
N PRO A 670 -17.99 20.64 55.17
CA PRO A 670 -17.54 20.76 53.77
C PRO A 670 -16.01 20.48 53.62
N MET A 671 -15.44 20.52 52.42
CA MET A 671 -14.14 21.21 52.26
C MET A 671 -13.88 21.65 50.81
N ASN A 672 -13.18 22.77 50.75
CA ASN A 672 -13.02 23.71 49.65
C ASN A 672 -11.52 23.77 49.27
N ARG A 673 -11.25 24.30 48.07
CA ARG A 673 -10.03 25.00 47.60
C ARG A 673 -9.01 24.22 46.75
N ASN A 674 -9.05 24.53 45.46
CA ASN A 674 -8.02 25.25 44.66
C ASN A 674 -6.53 24.90 44.76
N CYS A 675 -5.95 24.85 43.54
CA CYS A 675 -4.56 25.11 43.08
C CYS A 675 -3.64 23.89 42.90
N PRO A 676 -2.64 23.97 41.99
CA PRO A 676 -2.62 24.52 40.63
C PRO A 676 -2.03 23.51 39.61
N PHE A 677 -2.23 23.80 38.32
CA PHE A 677 -1.54 23.15 37.19
C PHE A 677 -0.01 23.14 37.43
N ARG A 678 0.59 21.95 37.53
CA ARG A 678 2.05 21.77 37.60
C ARG A 678 2.47 20.86 36.45
N ALA A 679 3.08 21.46 35.44
CA ALA A 679 3.78 20.74 34.38
C ALA A 679 5.01 19.99 34.93
N ARG A 680 5.25 18.78 34.40
CA ARG A 680 6.55 18.08 34.17
C ARG A 680 6.33 16.54 34.16
N PRO A 681 7.25 15.74 33.59
CA PRO A 681 8.08 15.91 32.39
C PRO A 681 7.94 14.69 31.44
N ASP A 682 8.54 14.77 30.25
CA ASP A 682 8.76 13.62 29.34
C ASP A 682 9.23 12.37 30.09
N ARG A 683 8.48 11.27 29.96
CA ARG A 683 8.97 9.94 30.36
C ARG A 683 9.54 9.23 29.14
N GLN A 684 10.86 9.24 29.07
CA GLN A 684 11.68 8.30 28.32
C GLN A 684 11.18 6.86 28.55
N ALA A 685 11.09 6.09 27.47
CA ALA A 685 10.86 4.66 27.53
C ALA A 685 11.96 4.01 28.40
N VAL A 686 11.56 3.36 29.50
CA VAL A 686 12.47 2.53 30.29
C VAL A 686 12.74 1.27 29.45
N GLN A 687 13.94 1.19 28.87
CA GLN A 687 14.48 -0.05 28.30
C GLN A 687 14.81 -1.01 29.45
N PHE A 688 14.20 -2.19 29.45
CA PHE A 688 14.67 -3.31 30.27
C PHE A 688 15.81 -4.02 29.52
N GLU A 689 17.01 -4.00 30.09
CA GLU A 689 18.13 -4.79 29.59
C GLU A 689 17.92 -6.28 29.93
N LEU A 690 17.82 -7.12 28.90
CA LEU A 690 17.84 -8.57 29.02
C LEU A 690 19.30 -9.05 28.98
N ASN A 691 19.93 -9.17 30.15
CA ASN A 691 21.14 -9.98 30.26
C ASN A 691 20.75 -11.44 30.47
N ASN A 692 21.11 -12.27 29.49
CA ASN A 692 21.10 -13.72 29.60
C ASN A 692 22.10 -14.15 30.69
N ASP A 693 21.73 -15.22 31.40
CA ASP A 693 22.54 -15.96 32.37
C ASP A 693 22.56 -15.41 33.82
N LYS A 694 21.53 -15.80 34.61
CA LYS A 694 21.60 -16.19 36.04
C LYS A 694 20.29 -15.92 36.83
N TYR A 695 19.14 -16.46 36.44
CA TYR A 695 18.03 -16.61 37.40
C TYR A 695 17.22 -17.86 37.08
N GLY A 696 17.20 -18.83 38.00
CA GLY A 696 16.16 -19.86 38.03
C GLY A 696 14.84 -19.17 38.36
N MET A 697 13.99 -18.98 37.37
CA MET A 697 12.75 -18.22 37.49
C MET A 697 11.61 -19.12 38.01
N ASP A 698 11.66 -19.49 39.30
CA ASP A 698 10.47 -19.96 40.04
C ASP A 698 9.75 -18.78 40.75
N GLY A 699 10.09 -17.53 40.44
CA GLY A 699 9.64 -16.36 41.22
C GLY A 699 9.44 -15.05 40.46
N VAL A 700 9.14 -15.07 39.15
CA VAL A 700 8.84 -13.84 38.40
C VAL A 700 7.49 -13.99 37.69
N GLY A 701 6.48 -13.31 38.23
CA GLY A 701 5.13 -13.22 37.62
C GLY A 701 3.94 -13.34 38.57
N ALA A 702 4.12 -13.43 39.89
CA ALA A 702 2.99 -13.41 40.83
C ALA A 702 2.63 -11.97 41.22
N THR A 703 1.78 -11.33 40.42
CA THR A 703 0.97 -10.19 40.91
C THR A 703 0.13 -10.70 42.07
N GLY A 704 0.18 -10.05 43.25
CA GLY A 704 -0.41 -10.56 44.49
C GLY A 704 -1.91 -10.87 44.47
N ALA A 705 -2.65 -10.48 43.41
CA ALA A 705 -4.06 -10.79 43.22
C ALA A 705 -4.35 -12.14 42.54
N ILE A 706 -3.36 -12.74 41.87
CA ILE A 706 -3.53 -14.00 41.10
C ILE A 706 -2.80 -15.13 41.82
N ILE A 707 -3.54 -16.15 42.24
CA ILE A 707 -2.96 -17.43 42.70
C ILE A 707 -3.14 -18.47 41.60
N PRO A 708 -2.10 -18.76 40.79
CA PRO A 708 -2.21 -19.81 39.79
C PRO A 708 -2.20 -21.19 40.47
N PRO A 709 -3.02 -22.16 40.01
CA PRO A 709 -3.02 -23.51 40.57
C PRO A 709 -1.66 -24.19 40.43
N PRO A 710 -1.31 -25.12 41.35
CA PRO A 710 -0.07 -25.88 41.28
C PRO A 710 -0.01 -26.72 40.01
N LEU A 711 1.18 -26.83 39.42
CA LEU A 711 1.42 -27.67 38.24
C LEU A 711 1.36 -29.15 38.63
N SER A 712 0.96 -30.01 37.68
CA SER A 712 0.94 -31.47 37.89
C SER A 712 2.34 -32.00 38.23
N PRO A 713 2.47 -33.05 39.07
CA PRO A 713 3.77 -33.58 39.49
C PRO A 713 4.63 -33.96 38.27
N GLY A 714 5.77 -33.28 38.10
CA GLY A 714 6.69 -33.49 36.97
C GLY A 714 6.55 -32.51 35.79
N ALA A 715 5.53 -31.65 35.76
CA ALA A 715 5.36 -30.62 34.74
C ALA A 715 6.10 -29.32 35.12
N LYS A 716 7.01 -28.85 34.25
CA LYS A 716 7.67 -27.54 34.37
C LYS A 716 7.12 -26.60 33.30
N PHE A 717 6.55 -25.47 33.71
CA PHE A 717 6.10 -24.42 32.79
C PHE A 717 7.08 -23.25 32.84
N ASN A 718 7.87 -23.08 31.77
CA ASN A 718 8.81 -21.97 31.65
C ASN A 718 8.24 -20.95 30.65
N ILE A 719 8.16 -19.69 31.09
CA ILE A 719 7.81 -18.59 30.19
C ILE A 719 9.01 -18.32 29.28
N THR A 720 8.85 -18.52 27.98
CA THR A 720 9.91 -18.34 26.99
C THR A 720 9.91 -16.91 26.43
N SER A 721 11.08 -16.40 25.99
CA SER A 721 11.19 -15.09 25.32
C SER A 721 10.25 -14.99 24.12
N THR A 722 10.08 -16.09 23.39
CA THR A 722 9.15 -16.17 22.25
C THR A 722 7.68 -15.97 22.63
N MET A 723 7.26 -16.44 23.82
CA MET A 723 5.89 -16.21 24.31
C MET A 723 5.66 -14.73 24.62
N ILE A 724 6.63 -14.08 25.26
CA ILE A 724 6.57 -12.66 25.61
C ILE A 724 6.60 -11.80 24.34
N GLU A 725 7.48 -12.12 23.39
CA GLU A 725 7.58 -11.42 22.11
C GLU A 725 6.27 -11.50 21.30
N LEU A 726 5.62 -12.67 21.25
CA LEU A 726 4.34 -12.83 20.55
C LEU A 726 3.19 -12.06 21.22
N LEU A 727 3.15 -12.02 22.55
CA LEU A 727 2.20 -11.19 23.31
C LEU A 727 2.43 -9.70 23.01
N HIS A 728 3.68 -9.25 22.97
CA HIS A 728 4.02 -7.86 22.62
C HIS A 728 3.75 -7.52 21.15
N LEU A 729 3.87 -8.49 20.23
CA LEU A 729 3.67 -8.29 18.79
C LEU A 729 2.21 -7.95 18.46
N LYS A 730 1.25 -8.46 19.23
CA LYS A 730 -0.19 -8.15 19.07
C LYS A 730 -0.65 -6.90 19.85
N GLY A 731 0.27 -6.22 20.53
CA GLY A 731 0.03 -5.01 21.31
C GLY A 731 -0.37 -5.32 22.76
N LEU A 732 0.26 -4.63 23.71
CA LEU A 732 -0.13 -4.68 25.13
C LEU A 732 -1.39 -3.83 25.34
N PHE A 733 -2.34 -4.34 26.13
CA PHE A 733 -3.54 -3.57 26.46
C PHE A 733 -3.20 -2.50 27.50
N GLY A 734 -3.38 -1.23 27.14
CA GLY A 734 -3.00 -0.08 27.99
C GLY A 734 -4.13 0.43 28.89
N GLY A 735 -5.38 0.11 28.54
CA GLY A 735 -6.58 0.60 29.23
C GLY A 735 -7.05 1.98 28.74
N LEU A 736 -6.60 2.43 27.56
CA LEU A 736 -6.95 3.74 27.01
C LEU A 736 -8.37 3.76 26.41
N PRO A 737 -9.04 4.92 26.28
CA PRO A 737 -10.42 5.02 25.76
C PRO A 737 -10.63 4.45 24.34
N GLY A 738 -9.55 4.36 23.55
CA GLY A 738 -9.54 3.79 22.21
C GLY A 738 -9.19 2.31 22.14
N ASP A 739 -8.79 1.67 23.25
CA ASP A 739 -8.47 0.25 23.28
C ASP A 739 -9.76 -0.58 23.35
N ASP A 740 -9.83 -1.67 22.57
CA ASP A 740 -10.94 -2.63 22.61
C ASP A 740 -10.58 -3.82 23.52
N PRO A 741 -11.22 -3.93 24.72
CA PRO A 741 -10.93 -5.00 25.67
C PRO A 741 -11.35 -6.38 25.15
N TYR A 742 -12.38 -6.46 24.31
CA TYR A 742 -12.86 -7.71 23.76
C TYR A 742 -11.89 -8.24 22.71
N MET A 743 -11.46 -7.38 21.79
CA MET A 743 -10.44 -7.76 20.79
C MET A 743 -9.10 -8.13 21.44
N HIS A 744 -8.72 -7.48 22.55
CA HIS A 744 -7.55 -7.91 23.34
C HIS A 744 -7.67 -9.34 23.84
N LEU A 745 -8.80 -9.70 24.46
CA LEU A 745 -9.03 -11.05 24.96
C LEU A 745 -9.04 -12.10 23.83
N VAL A 746 -9.63 -11.78 22.68
CA VAL A 746 -9.62 -12.66 21.50
C VAL A 746 -8.19 -12.89 21.02
N ASN A 747 -7.40 -11.82 20.88
CA ASN A 747 -6.00 -11.90 20.47
C ASN A 747 -5.17 -12.71 21.48
N PHE A 748 -5.37 -12.48 22.78
CA PHE A 748 -4.68 -13.21 23.85
C PHE A 748 -4.98 -14.72 23.81
N VAL A 749 -6.26 -15.10 23.67
CA VAL A 749 -6.65 -16.52 23.59
C VAL A 749 -6.11 -17.18 22.32
N THR A 750 -6.10 -16.47 21.18
CA THR A 750 -5.51 -16.97 19.94
C THR A 750 -4.01 -17.21 20.06
N ILE A 751 -3.28 -16.30 20.71
CA ILE A 751 -1.84 -16.46 20.98
C ILE A 751 -1.62 -17.64 21.93
N TYR A 752 -2.39 -17.74 23.02
CA TYR A 752 -2.33 -18.87 23.93
C TYR A 752 -2.53 -20.22 23.21
N LYS A 753 -3.55 -20.33 22.33
CA LYS A 753 -3.83 -21.54 21.56
C LYS A 753 -2.72 -21.93 20.58
N SER A 754 -1.81 -21.01 20.24
CA SER A 754 -0.68 -21.29 19.36
C SER A 754 0.47 -22.04 20.05
N PHE A 755 0.48 -22.12 21.38
CA PHE A 755 1.52 -22.81 22.14
C PHE A 755 1.06 -24.20 22.58
N ASP A 756 1.74 -25.24 22.10
CA ASP A 756 1.54 -26.61 22.57
C ASP A 756 2.36 -26.86 23.85
N ASN A 757 1.67 -27.04 24.98
CA ASN A 757 2.29 -27.28 26.28
C ASN A 757 1.74 -28.60 26.86
N PRO A 758 2.30 -29.76 26.48
CA PRO A 758 1.80 -31.05 26.91
C PRO A 758 1.97 -31.23 28.43
N GLY A 759 0.87 -31.53 29.13
CA GLY A 759 0.89 -31.90 30.55
C GLY A 759 0.66 -30.76 31.56
N VAL A 760 0.30 -29.55 31.12
CA VAL A 760 -0.03 -28.42 32.01
C VAL A 760 -1.51 -28.02 31.88
N VAL A 761 -2.19 -27.79 33.01
CA VAL A 761 -3.59 -27.36 33.04
C VAL A 761 -3.75 -25.96 32.46
N GLN A 762 -4.68 -25.78 31.51
CA GLN A 762 -4.89 -24.54 30.74
C GLN A 762 -5.08 -23.29 31.64
N ASN A 763 -5.87 -23.41 32.70
CA ASN A 763 -6.12 -22.34 33.66
C ASN A 763 -4.83 -21.81 34.31
N ALA A 764 -3.87 -22.70 34.54
CA ALA A 764 -2.58 -22.38 35.17
C ALA A 764 -1.67 -21.56 34.25
N ILE A 765 -1.80 -21.72 32.92
CA ILE A 765 -1.03 -20.99 31.91
C ILE A 765 -1.64 -19.60 31.70
N LEU A 766 -2.95 -19.53 31.52
CA LEU A 766 -3.68 -18.29 31.28
C LEU A 766 -3.44 -17.27 32.40
N LEU A 767 -3.50 -17.70 33.66
CA LEU A 767 -3.27 -16.85 34.83
C LEU A 767 -1.81 -16.36 34.94
N ARG A 768 -0.83 -17.13 34.45
CA ARG A 768 0.59 -16.75 34.46
C ARG A 768 0.97 -15.83 33.29
N LEU A 769 0.33 -15.98 32.14
CA LEU A 769 0.64 -15.19 30.93
C LEU A 769 -0.15 -13.89 30.81
N PHE A 770 -1.39 -13.83 31.33
CA PHE A 770 -2.24 -12.66 31.15
C PHE A 770 -1.66 -11.34 31.71
N PRO A 771 -0.98 -11.30 32.88
CA PRO A 771 -0.35 -10.08 33.37
C PRO A 771 0.70 -9.52 32.42
N LEU A 772 1.37 -10.39 31.65
CA LEU A 772 2.37 -10.01 30.64
C LEU A 772 1.75 -9.43 29.37
N SER A 773 0.43 -9.49 29.23
CA SER A 773 -0.32 -8.89 28.11
C SER A 773 -0.86 -7.49 28.42
N LEU A 774 -0.67 -6.99 29.65
CA LEU A 774 -1.19 -5.71 30.12
C LEU A 774 -0.09 -4.65 30.24
N SER A 775 -0.46 -3.39 30.08
CA SER A 775 0.41 -2.22 30.31
C SER A 775 -0.42 -1.04 30.83
N GLY A 776 0.23 0.07 31.19
CA GLY A 776 -0.47 1.33 31.50
C GLY A 776 -1.48 1.23 32.67
N GLU A 777 -2.70 1.72 32.47
CA GLU A 777 -3.76 1.69 33.48
C GLU A 777 -4.25 0.26 33.78
N ALA A 778 -4.13 -0.65 32.80
CA ALA A 778 -4.57 -2.03 32.97
C ALA A 778 -3.71 -2.82 33.96
N ILE A 779 -2.39 -2.59 34.00
CA ILE A 779 -1.53 -3.25 35.00
C ILE A 779 -1.69 -2.63 36.39
N LEU A 780 -2.02 -1.34 36.47
CA LEU A 780 -2.35 -0.67 37.74
C LEU A 780 -3.65 -1.25 38.33
N TRP A 781 -4.70 -1.41 37.50
CA TRP A 781 -5.93 -2.08 37.90
C TRP A 781 -5.68 -3.50 38.44
N LEU A 782 -4.84 -4.29 37.76
CA LEU A 782 -4.54 -5.64 38.21
C LEU A 782 -3.87 -5.67 39.60
N ASN A 783 -3.07 -4.64 39.91
CA ASN A 783 -2.43 -4.49 41.23
C ASN A 783 -3.36 -3.88 42.29
N GLU A 784 -4.49 -3.26 41.90
CA GLU A 784 -5.52 -2.75 42.81
C GLU A 784 -6.52 -3.83 43.26
N LEU A 785 -6.56 -4.98 42.58
CA LEU A 785 -7.39 -6.10 42.99
C LEU A 785 -6.99 -6.61 44.39
N THR A 786 -7.98 -7.08 45.16
CA THR A 786 -7.71 -7.64 46.48
C THR A 786 -6.72 -8.81 46.37
N PRO A 787 -5.67 -8.86 47.23
CA PRO A 787 -4.72 -9.96 47.23
C PRO A 787 -5.44 -11.30 47.36
N ASP A 788 -4.97 -12.32 46.65
CA ASP A 788 -5.50 -13.70 46.66
C ASP A 788 -6.95 -13.90 46.13
N SER A 789 -7.50 -12.91 45.41
CA SER A 789 -8.91 -12.94 44.98
C SER A 789 -9.23 -13.80 43.76
N THR A 790 -8.24 -14.09 42.89
CA THR A 790 -8.49 -14.79 41.62
C THR A 790 -7.67 -16.08 41.50
N THR A 791 -8.38 -17.20 41.41
CA THR A 791 -7.80 -18.55 41.23
C THR A 791 -8.21 -19.20 39.89
N ILE A 792 -9.20 -18.62 39.22
CA ILE A 792 -9.80 -19.13 37.99
C ILE A 792 -9.81 -18.04 36.91
N TRP A 793 -9.40 -18.39 35.69
CA TRP A 793 -9.38 -17.51 34.52
C TRP A 793 -10.73 -16.83 34.25
N ARG A 794 -11.84 -17.54 34.45
CA ARG A 794 -13.20 -16.99 34.29
C ARG A 794 -13.42 -15.74 35.15
N GLN A 795 -13.03 -15.78 36.42
CA GLN A 795 -13.18 -14.66 37.35
C GLN A 795 -12.31 -13.47 36.94
N LEU A 796 -11.07 -13.72 36.53
CA LEU A 796 -10.16 -12.66 36.08
C LEU A 796 -10.66 -12.00 34.78
N LYS A 797 -11.20 -12.79 33.85
CA LYS A 797 -11.80 -12.31 32.60
C LYS A 797 -13.04 -11.45 32.87
N GLU A 798 -13.92 -11.86 33.78
CA GLU A 798 -15.12 -11.12 34.16
C GLU A 798 -14.74 -9.78 34.82
N ALA A 799 -13.84 -9.79 35.80
CA ALA A 799 -13.35 -8.58 36.45
C ALA A 799 -12.68 -7.60 35.46
N PHE A 800 -11.93 -8.12 34.49
CA PHE A 800 -11.32 -7.31 33.42
C PHE A 800 -12.37 -6.64 32.53
N LEU A 801 -13.39 -7.38 32.10
CA LEU A 801 -14.46 -6.85 31.27
C LEU A 801 -15.34 -5.85 32.03
N GLU A 802 -15.65 -6.08 33.31
CA GLU A 802 -16.41 -5.13 34.12
C GLU A 802 -15.71 -3.77 34.25
N ARG A 803 -14.38 -3.78 34.38
CA ARG A 803 -13.59 -2.55 34.51
C ARG A 803 -13.44 -1.79 33.20
N PHE A 804 -13.07 -2.48 32.13
CA PHE A 804 -12.68 -1.86 30.87
C PHE A 804 -13.80 -1.86 29.81
N PHE A 805 -14.91 -2.55 30.06
CA PHE A 805 -16.09 -2.57 29.21
C PHE A 805 -17.38 -2.32 30.03
N PRO A 806 -17.65 -1.07 30.44
CA PRO A 806 -18.78 -0.76 31.31
C PRO A 806 -20.13 -1.06 30.64
N PRO A 807 -21.14 -1.50 31.41
CA PRO A 807 -22.46 -1.88 30.88
C PRO A 807 -23.19 -0.73 30.16
N SER A 808 -22.85 0.54 30.44
CA SER A 808 -23.36 1.71 29.70
C SER A 808 -22.99 1.67 28.20
N ARG A 809 -21.81 1.14 27.85
CA ARG A 809 -21.37 0.98 26.45
C ARG A 809 -22.18 -0.10 25.73
N SER A 810 -22.58 -1.15 26.45
CA SER A 810 -23.47 -2.20 25.93
C SER A 810 -24.90 -1.71 25.70
N VAL A 811 -25.38 -0.77 26.53
CA VAL A 811 -26.68 -0.11 26.34
C VAL A 811 -26.62 0.81 25.12
N HIS A 812 -25.57 1.64 25.00
CA HIS A 812 -25.37 2.49 23.83
C HIS A 812 -25.29 1.70 22.51
N LEU A 813 -24.55 0.60 22.48
CA LEU A 813 -24.47 -0.27 21.30
C LEU A 813 -25.80 -0.97 21.00
N ARG A 814 -26.59 -1.34 22.03
CA ARG A 814 -27.96 -1.85 21.80
C ARG A 814 -28.88 -0.79 21.24
N ASP A 815 -28.78 0.44 21.73
CA ASP A 815 -29.57 1.57 21.24
C ASP A 815 -29.18 1.93 19.81
N GLU A 816 -27.90 1.88 19.45
CA GLU A 816 -27.43 2.03 18.07
C GLU A 816 -27.93 0.91 17.16
N ILE A 817 -27.88 -0.35 17.61
CA ILE A 817 -28.40 -1.50 16.85
C ILE A 817 -29.92 -1.41 16.67
N ASN A 818 -30.65 -0.99 17.70
CA ASN A 818 -32.10 -0.80 17.61
C ASN A 818 -32.45 0.36 16.67
N ASN A 819 -31.77 1.49 16.78
CA ASN A 819 -31.95 2.64 15.88
C ASN A 819 -31.60 2.28 14.42
N PHE A 820 -30.56 1.47 14.21
CA PHE A 820 -30.21 0.96 12.88
C PHE A 820 -31.31 0.06 12.33
N ARG A 821 -31.87 -0.83 13.16
CA ARG A 821 -33.00 -1.70 12.77
C ARG A 821 -34.24 -0.89 12.41
N ASP A 822 -34.56 0.16 13.17
CA ASP A 822 -35.70 1.03 12.90
C ASP A 822 -35.51 1.84 11.59
N SER A 823 -34.27 2.26 11.28
CA SER A 823 -33.93 2.91 10.01
C SER A 823 -34.07 1.99 8.78
N VAL A 824 -33.76 0.70 8.95
CA VAL A 824 -33.92 -0.34 7.92
C VAL A 824 -35.39 -0.73 7.74
N VAL A 825 -36.17 -0.73 8.82
CA VAL A 825 -37.63 -0.95 8.75
C VAL A 825 -38.35 0.25 8.12
N ALA A 826 -37.94 1.48 8.41
CA ALA A 826 -38.51 2.69 7.80
C ALA A 826 -38.22 2.77 6.27
N SER A 827 -37.01 2.40 5.85
CA SER A 827 -36.63 2.37 4.42
C SER A 827 -37.26 1.20 3.64
N SER A 828 -37.50 0.06 4.29
CA SER A 828 -38.23 -1.07 3.68
C SER A 828 -39.75 -0.85 3.63
N ALA A 829 -40.35 -0.13 4.60
CA ALA A 829 -41.76 0.26 4.55
C ALA A 829 -42.04 1.29 3.43
N ALA A 830 -41.11 2.21 3.17
CA ALA A 830 -41.23 3.21 2.10
C ALA A 830 -41.15 2.62 0.68
N SER A 831 -40.58 1.42 0.50
CA SER A 831 -40.40 0.78 -0.80
C SER A 831 -41.49 -0.24 -1.17
N VAL A 832 -42.36 -0.61 -0.23
CA VAL A 832 -43.42 -1.63 -0.44
C VAL A 832 -44.82 -1.03 -0.58
N GLY A 833 -45.00 0.26 -0.30
CA GLY A 833 -46.29 0.96 -0.37
C GLY A 833 -46.46 1.88 -1.59
N MET A 834 -46.31 1.38 -2.82
CA MET A 834 -46.75 2.12 -4.02
C MET A 834 -47.47 1.19 -5.00
N THR A 835 -48.79 1.09 -4.83
CA THR A 835 -49.73 0.68 -5.88
C THR A 835 -50.65 1.87 -6.18
N MET A 836 -50.77 2.19 -7.47
CA MET A 836 -51.48 3.32 -8.06
C MET A 836 -52.94 3.46 -7.62
N GLU A 837 -53.33 4.67 -7.20
CA GLU A 837 -54.69 5.21 -7.42
C GLU A 837 -54.60 6.70 -7.80
N TYR A 838 -55.27 7.04 -8.91
CA TYR A 838 -55.48 8.39 -9.42
C TYR A 838 -56.55 9.12 -8.59
N SER A 839 -56.27 10.33 -8.09
CA SER A 839 -57.30 11.38 -7.95
C SER A 839 -56.66 12.77 -7.84
N MET A 840 -57.20 13.73 -8.60
CA MET A 840 -56.78 15.14 -8.61
C MET A 840 -57.08 15.84 -7.28
N PRO A 841 -56.28 16.82 -6.84
CA PRO A 841 -56.67 17.72 -5.75
C PRO A 841 -57.59 18.86 -6.25
N PRO A 842 -58.53 19.35 -5.41
CA PRO A 842 -59.46 20.42 -5.77
C PRO A 842 -58.84 21.82 -5.61
N CYS A 843 -59.31 22.75 -6.45
CA CYS A 843 -59.11 24.19 -6.32
C CYS A 843 -59.92 24.81 -5.17
N ARG A 844 -59.34 25.83 -4.52
CA ARG A 844 -59.91 27.03 -3.86
C ARG A 844 -58.76 27.71 -3.12
N ASP A 845 -58.55 29.02 -3.02
CA ASP A 845 -59.07 30.26 -3.58
C ASP A 845 -57.96 31.28 -3.22
N PHE A 846 -57.45 32.11 -4.13
CA PHE A 846 -57.04 33.48 -3.78
C PHE A 846 -57.10 34.38 -5.01
N VAL A 847 -57.71 35.54 -4.78
CA VAL A 847 -58.35 36.48 -5.70
C VAL A 847 -57.37 37.39 -6.46
N LEU A 848 -57.63 37.50 -7.78
CA LEU A 848 -57.57 38.64 -8.73
C LEU A 848 -56.76 39.91 -8.45
N GLY A 849 -56.15 40.44 -9.53
CA GLY A 849 -55.73 41.85 -9.68
C GLY A 849 -54.56 42.04 -10.66
N VAL A 850 -54.73 41.87 -11.98
CA VAL A 850 -55.02 42.95 -12.97
C VAL A 850 -53.76 43.58 -13.59
N ASP A 851 -53.61 43.36 -14.92
CA ASP A 851 -53.17 44.29 -15.99
C ASP A 851 -52.10 43.79 -17.00
N ASP A 852 -52.61 43.56 -18.24
CA ASP A 852 -52.17 44.05 -19.55
C ASP A 852 -50.74 43.86 -20.12
N LEU A 853 -50.68 43.00 -21.16
CA LEU A 853 -50.15 43.20 -22.54
C LEU A 853 -48.72 43.77 -22.78
N PRO A 854 -48.12 43.57 -23.97
CA PRO A 854 -48.00 42.39 -24.85
C PRO A 854 -46.53 42.11 -25.29
N PRO A 855 -46.26 41.02 -26.03
CA PRO A 855 -44.91 40.64 -26.49
C PRO A 855 -44.57 41.23 -27.87
N GLN A 856 -43.26 41.37 -28.16
CA GLN A 856 -42.73 41.68 -29.50
C GLN A 856 -41.60 40.70 -29.88
N PRO A 857 -41.38 40.48 -31.19
CA PRO A 857 -41.06 39.17 -31.75
C PRO A 857 -39.61 39.03 -32.25
N ILE A 858 -39.29 37.80 -32.62
CA ILE A 858 -38.09 37.38 -33.35
C ILE A 858 -38.34 37.59 -34.84
N ASP A 859 -37.35 38.13 -35.56
CA ASP A 859 -37.11 37.81 -36.97
C ASP A 859 -35.60 37.90 -37.32
N PRO A 860 -35.16 37.26 -38.42
CA PRO A 860 -33.78 36.84 -38.69
C PRO A 860 -33.10 37.70 -39.78
N GLU A 861 -31.77 37.53 -39.95
CA GLU A 861 -31.00 37.52 -41.22
C GLU A 861 -29.55 38.05 -41.10
N ASN A 862 -28.73 37.45 -41.96
CA ASN A 862 -27.47 37.92 -42.58
C ASN A 862 -26.08 37.61 -41.99
N GLU A 863 -25.37 36.78 -42.78
CA GLU A 863 -24.05 37.01 -43.42
C GLU A 863 -22.93 37.56 -42.51
N GLY A 864 -21.80 36.87 -42.31
CA GLY A 864 -20.86 36.43 -43.33
C GLY A 864 -19.54 37.20 -43.17
N VAL A 865 -18.41 36.56 -43.53
CA VAL A 865 -17.07 37.15 -43.80
C VAL A 865 -16.01 37.12 -42.66
N SER A 866 -15.19 36.06 -42.73
CA SER A 866 -13.71 35.97 -42.78
C SER A 866 -12.76 36.82 -41.90
N HIS A 867 -11.77 36.09 -41.36
CA HIS A 867 -10.33 36.39 -41.21
C HIS A 867 -9.86 37.65 -40.45
N ALA A 868 -9.24 37.41 -39.28
CA ALA A 868 -7.82 37.65 -39.02
C ALA A 868 -7.38 36.79 -37.82
#